data_AF-U3C1C3-F1
#
_entry.id   AF-U3C1C3-F1
#
_cell.length_a   1.000
_cell.length_b   1.000
_cell.length_c   1.000
_cell.angle_alpha   90.00
_cell.angle_beta   90.00
_cell.angle_gamma   90.00
#
_symmetry.space_group_name_H-M   'P 1'
#
loop_
_entity.id
_entity.type
_entity.pdbx_description
1 polymer ?
#
loop_
_entity_poly.entity_id
_entity_poly.type
_entity_poly.pdbx_seq_one_letter_code
_entity_poly.pdbx_strand_id
1 'polypeptide(L)'
;MESSSSSNSYFSVGPTSPSAVVVLYSKELKKWDEFEDILEERRHVSDLKFAMKCYTPLVYKGITPCKPIDIKCSVLNSEEIHYVIKQLSKESLQPVDVLQEEVSEILDEMSHKLRLGAIRFFAFTLSKVFKQIFSKVCVNEEGIQKLQRAIQEHPVVLLPSHRSYIDFLMLSFLLYNYDLPVPVIAAGMDFLGMKMVGELLRMSGAFFMRRTFGGNKLYWAVFSEYVKTMLRNGYAPVEFFLEGTRSRSAKTLTPKFGLLNIVMEPFFKREVFDTYLVPISISYDKILEETLYVYELLGVPKPKESTAGLLKARRILSENFGSIHVYFGDPVSLRSLAAGRMSRSSYNLVPRYIPQKQPEEVHAFVTEVAYKMQLLQIKNMVLSPWTLIIAVLLQNRPSMDLDDLVEKTLWLKGLTQAFGGFLVWPDNKPAEEVVQASILLHSNIASLVRDQVILKVDSRDSEVVDGLIFQHITLLMCSAYRNQLLNIFVRPSLVAIALQMTPGYRKEDVYSCFRFLRDVFADEFIFLPGNTLKDFEEGCYLLCKSEAVQVTMKDILVTEKGNTVLEFLIGLFKPFVESYQIICKYLLSEEEEHFSEKQYLAAVRKFTSQLLDQGTSQCYDVLSSDVQKNALAACVRLGVVEKKKINNNCIFNVNDPATTKLEEMLGCKTPIGKPATAKL
;
A
#
# COMPACT_ATOMS: atom_id res chain seq x y z
N MET A 1 58.21 14.51 -15.26
CA MET A 1 56.86 14.71 -15.82
C MET A 1 56.15 13.37 -15.67
N GLU A 2 55.79 12.98 -14.45
CA GLU A 2 54.45 13.18 -13.84
C GLU A 2 53.34 12.68 -14.79
N SER A 3 52.47 11.72 -14.46
CA SER A 3 52.00 11.28 -13.14
C SER A 3 51.55 9.81 -13.15
N SER A 4 51.90 9.12 -12.07
CA SER A 4 51.62 7.74 -11.69
C SER A 4 50.20 7.52 -11.15
N SER A 5 49.52 6.46 -11.61
CA SER A 5 48.38 5.85 -10.93
C SER A 5 48.86 4.69 -10.05
N SER A 6 48.82 4.87 -8.72
CA SER A 6 49.06 3.78 -7.76
C SER A 6 47.80 3.50 -6.94
N SER A 7 47.39 2.25 -7.04
CA SER A 7 46.54 1.49 -6.11
C SER A 7 46.78 1.81 -4.63
N ASN A 8 45.71 1.99 -3.87
CA ASN A 8 45.66 1.63 -2.45
C ASN A 8 44.22 1.27 -2.05
N SER A 9 43.98 -0.05 -2.01
CA SER A 9 42.98 -0.69 -1.16
C SER A 9 43.37 -0.51 0.30
N TYR A 10 42.46 -0.07 1.18
CA TYR A 10 42.32 -0.49 2.60
C TYR A 10 41.21 0.38 3.23
N PHE A 11 40.03 -0.18 3.50
CA PHE A 11 39.11 0.37 4.51
C PHE A 11 39.07 -0.62 5.68
N SER A 12 39.87 -0.31 6.70
CA SER A 12 39.81 -0.95 8.01
C SER A 12 38.60 -0.43 8.78
N VAL A 13 37.77 -1.34 9.27
CA VAL A 13 36.67 -1.04 10.19
C VAL A 13 37.27 -0.73 11.57
N GLY A 14 37.10 0.51 12.03
CA GLY A 14 37.41 0.98 13.38
C GLY A 14 36.19 1.70 13.98
N PRO A 15 36.11 1.84 15.32
CA PRO A 15 34.85 2.03 16.04
C PRO A 15 34.19 3.37 15.73
N THR A 16 32.87 3.30 15.54
CA THR A 16 31.94 4.37 15.20
C THR A 16 32.03 5.54 16.16
N SER A 17 32.47 6.70 15.66
CA SER A 17 32.33 7.99 16.33
C SER A 17 30.89 8.52 16.17
N PRO A 18 30.33 9.24 17.16
CA PRO A 18 28.94 9.73 17.11
C PRO A 18 28.65 10.71 15.96
N SER A 19 29.70 11.31 15.39
CA SER A 19 29.60 12.29 14.30
C SER A 19 29.27 11.67 12.94
N ALA A 20 29.50 10.37 12.73
CA ALA A 20 29.16 9.70 11.47
C ALA A 20 27.64 9.46 11.31
N VAL A 21 26.90 9.37 12.42
CA VAL A 21 25.44 9.17 12.42
C VAL A 21 24.70 10.46 12.04
N VAL A 22 25.26 11.63 12.41
CA VAL A 22 24.70 12.95 12.08
C VAL A 22 24.75 13.24 10.58
N VAL A 23 25.73 12.69 9.85
CA VAL A 23 25.92 12.95 8.41
C VAL A 23 24.92 12.18 7.52
N LEU A 24 24.26 11.13 8.04
CA LEU A 24 23.25 10.36 7.28
C LEU A 24 21.83 10.96 7.29
N TYR A 25 21.57 11.99 8.12
CA TYR A 25 20.24 12.56 8.30
C TYR A 25 20.12 14.06 7.98
N SER A 26 21.06 14.59 7.21
CA SER A 26 20.86 15.84 6.46
C SER A 26 19.88 15.61 5.29
N LYS A 27 18.59 15.35 5.58
CA LYS A 27 17.55 15.57 4.58
C LYS A 27 17.37 17.09 4.48
N GLU A 28 18.08 17.71 3.55
CA GLU A 28 17.63 19.00 2.98
C GLU A 28 16.15 18.86 2.62
N LEU A 29 15.37 19.92 2.82
CA LEU A 29 13.96 19.95 2.39
C LEU A 29 13.91 19.57 0.91
N LYS A 30 13.45 18.34 0.61
CA LYS A 30 13.35 17.84 -0.76
C LYS A 30 12.46 18.83 -1.51
N LYS A 31 13.01 19.52 -2.51
CA LYS A 31 12.20 20.27 -3.47
C LYS A 31 11.33 19.22 -4.19
N TRP A 32 10.03 19.30 -3.98
CA TRP A 32 9.09 18.40 -4.64
C TRP A 32 8.93 18.82 -6.11
N ASP A 33 8.75 17.81 -6.96
CA ASP A 33 8.49 17.98 -8.38
C ASP A 33 7.24 18.85 -8.60
N GLU A 34 7.24 19.64 -9.66
CA GLU A 34 6.05 20.39 -10.08
C GLU A 34 5.00 19.44 -10.68
N PHE A 35 3.73 19.75 -10.40
CA PHE A 35 2.58 18.98 -10.86
C PHE A 35 1.88 19.67 -12.03
N GLU A 36 1.63 18.93 -13.09
CA GLU A 36 0.80 19.34 -14.22
C GLU A 36 -0.64 18.81 -14.03
N ASP A 37 -1.65 19.68 -14.13
CA ASP A 37 -3.06 19.23 -14.24
C ASP A 37 -3.36 18.85 -15.69
N ILE A 38 -3.30 17.55 -15.98
CA ILE A 38 -3.52 17.05 -17.34
C ILE A 38 -4.96 17.28 -17.81
N LEU A 39 -5.94 17.45 -16.91
CA LEU A 39 -7.33 17.67 -17.33
C LEU A 39 -7.54 19.06 -17.89
N GLU A 40 -6.71 20.03 -17.53
CA GLU A 40 -6.88 21.41 -18.00
C GLU A 40 -6.77 21.47 -19.52
N GLU A 41 -5.72 20.92 -20.11
CA GLU A 41 -5.60 20.83 -21.57
C GLU A 41 -6.75 19.99 -22.18
N ARG A 42 -7.16 18.90 -21.52
CA ARG A 42 -8.25 18.03 -22.00
C ARG A 42 -9.62 18.71 -22.02
N ARG A 43 -9.83 19.77 -21.22
CA ARG A 43 -11.07 20.57 -21.26
C ARG A 43 -11.17 21.40 -22.53
N HIS A 44 -10.03 21.80 -23.09
CA HIS A 44 -9.97 22.65 -24.30
C HIS A 44 -9.82 21.85 -25.60
N VAL A 45 -9.57 20.54 -25.52
CA VAL A 45 -9.39 19.65 -26.68
C VAL A 45 -10.53 18.65 -26.80
N SER A 46 -10.98 18.38 -28.03
CA SER A 46 -11.97 17.34 -28.32
C SER A 46 -11.50 15.96 -27.85
N ASP A 47 -12.34 15.28 -27.05
CA ASP A 47 -12.07 13.91 -26.58
C ASP A 47 -11.84 12.93 -27.74
N LEU A 48 -12.54 13.13 -28.87
CA LEU A 48 -12.36 12.30 -30.05
C LEU A 48 -11.01 12.56 -30.71
N LYS A 49 -10.59 13.83 -30.79
CA LYS A 49 -9.27 14.20 -31.33
C LYS A 49 -8.15 13.64 -30.46
N PHE A 50 -8.29 13.72 -29.14
CA PHE A 50 -7.36 13.10 -28.19
C PHE A 50 -7.30 11.58 -28.37
N ALA A 51 -8.45 10.91 -28.38
CA ALA A 51 -8.52 9.46 -28.52
C ALA A 51 -8.00 8.98 -29.88
N MET A 52 -8.14 9.77 -30.94
CA MET A 52 -7.70 9.39 -32.29
C MET A 52 -6.32 9.94 -32.66
N LYS A 53 -5.54 10.47 -31.69
CA LYS A 53 -4.20 10.98 -31.94
C LYS A 53 -3.28 9.91 -32.56
N CYS A 54 -2.24 10.38 -33.26
CA CYS A 54 -1.16 9.52 -33.69
C CYS A 54 -0.48 8.96 -32.43
N TYR A 55 -0.39 7.64 -32.34
CA TYR A 55 0.12 6.97 -31.15
C TYR A 55 1.14 5.91 -31.59
N THR A 56 2.40 6.29 -31.48
CA THR A 56 3.57 5.49 -31.85
C THR A 56 4.59 5.58 -30.72
N PRO A 57 4.29 4.98 -29.56
CA PRO A 57 5.12 5.12 -28.38
C PRO A 57 6.49 4.50 -28.61
N LEU A 58 7.53 5.13 -28.06
CA LEU A 58 8.88 4.57 -28.09
C LEU A 58 8.95 3.37 -27.14
N VAL A 59 9.51 2.27 -27.65
CA VAL A 59 9.72 1.02 -26.91
C VAL A 59 11.20 0.83 -26.58
N TYR A 60 11.49 -0.16 -25.75
CA TYR A 60 12.85 -0.56 -25.40
C TYR A 60 13.72 -0.79 -26.64
N LYS A 61 14.91 -0.16 -26.66
CA LYS A 61 15.87 -0.21 -27.77
C LYS A 61 16.26 -1.65 -28.13
N GLY A 62 16.31 -1.93 -29.43
CA GLY A 62 16.80 -3.20 -29.97
C GLY A 62 15.76 -4.32 -30.00
N ILE A 63 14.48 -4.02 -29.74
CA ILE A 63 13.41 -5.01 -29.85
C ILE A 63 12.49 -4.72 -31.04
N THR A 64 12.11 -5.79 -31.74
CA THR A 64 11.01 -5.81 -32.70
C THR A 64 9.67 -5.94 -31.95
N PRO A 65 8.73 -4.98 -32.07
CA PRO A 65 7.42 -5.07 -31.43
C PRO A 65 6.73 -6.41 -31.77
N CYS A 66 6.31 -7.16 -30.75
CA CYS A 66 5.60 -8.42 -30.92
C CYS A 66 4.09 -8.23 -30.76
N LYS A 67 3.30 -8.95 -31.56
CA LYS A 67 1.84 -9.01 -31.39
C LYS A 67 1.50 -9.90 -30.18
N PRO A 68 0.33 -9.73 -29.56
CA PRO A 68 -0.10 -10.59 -28.45
C PRO A 68 -0.07 -12.10 -28.76
N ILE A 69 -0.34 -12.49 -30.02
CA ILE A 69 -0.30 -13.88 -30.46
C ILE A 69 1.14 -14.44 -30.45
N ASP A 70 2.14 -13.62 -30.76
CA ASP A 70 3.54 -14.05 -30.80
C ASP A 70 4.04 -14.41 -29.39
N ILE A 71 3.51 -13.76 -28.36
CA ILE A 71 3.78 -14.08 -26.96
C ILE A 71 3.23 -15.46 -26.61
N LYS A 72 1.98 -15.76 -26.99
CA LYS A 72 1.39 -17.09 -26.78
C LYS A 72 2.22 -18.18 -27.45
N CYS A 73 2.57 -17.97 -28.72
CA CYS A 73 3.41 -18.90 -29.45
C CYS A 73 4.79 -19.08 -28.79
N SER A 74 5.38 -18.01 -28.26
CA SER A 74 6.66 -18.09 -27.54
C SER A 74 6.56 -18.93 -26.26
N VAL A 75 5.47 -18.78 -25.49
CA VAL A 75 5.25 -19.58 -24.27
C VAL A 75 4.99 -21.05 -24.60
N LEU A 76 4.13 -21.33 -25.59
CA LEU A 76 3.83 -22.69 -26.04
C LEU A 76 5.09 -23.43 -26.50
N ASN A 77 6.01 -22.74 -27.16
CA ASN A 77 7.26 -23.31 -27.66
C ASN A 77 8.42 -23.24 -26.67
N SER A 78 8.21 -22.70 -25.46
CA SER A 78 9.30 -22.52 -24.49
C SER A 78 9.83 -23.85 -23.95
N GLU A 79 11.14 -23.91 -23.75
CA GLU A 79 11.81 -25.10 -23.19
C GLU A 79 11.33 -25.40 -21.76
N GLU A 80 11.00 -24.35 -20.98
CA GLU A 80 10.53 -24.48 -19.60
C GLU A 80 9.18 -25.19 -19.54
N ILE A 81 8.24 -24.81 -20.42
CA ILE A 81 6.93 -25.46 -20.49
C ILE A 81 7.04 -26.90 -21.00
N HIS A 82 7.85 -27.14 -22.03
CA HIS A 82 8.10 -28.52 -22.49
C HIS A 82 8.71 -29.40 -21.40
N TYR A 83 9.62 -28.86 -20.58
CA TYR A 83 10.20 -29.58 -19.45
C TYR A 83 9.13 -29.90 -18.38
N VAL A 84 8.33 -28.91 -17.98
CA VAL A 84 7.26 -29.08 -16.98
C VAL A 84 6.21 -30.09 -17.45
N ILE A 85 5.78 -30.03 -18.71
CA ILE A 85 4.84 -31.00 -19.29
C ILE A 85 5.42 -32.42 -19.22
N LYS A 86 6.68 -32.61 -19.61
CA LYS A 86 7.34 -33.93 -19.55
C LYS A 86 7.44 -34.46 -18.11
N GLN A 87 7.68 -33.58 -17.14
CA GLN A 87 7.73 -33.95 -15.73
C GLN A 87 6.33 -34.34 -15.21
N LEU A 88 5.31 -33.51 -15.46
CA LEU A 88 3.95 -33.76 -15.02
C LEU A 88 3.34 -34.99 -15.69
N SER A 89 3.58 -35.20 -16.98
CA SER A 89 3.14 -36.40 -17.70
C SER A 89 3.65 -37.69 -17.03
N LYS A 90 4.89 -37.68 -16.50
CA LYS A 90 5.44 -38.80 -15.74
C LYS A 90 4.83 -38.93 -14.34
N GLU A 91 4.54 -37.82 -13.66
CA GLU A 91 3.98 -37.80 -12.30
C GLU A 91 2.48 -38.19 -12.28
N SER A 92 1.69 -37.69 -13.24
CA SER A 92 0.23 -37.88 -13.29
C SER A 92 -0.26 -38.96 -14.26
N LEU A 93 0.65 -39.59 -15.02
CA LEU A 93 0.35 -40.56 -16.09
C LEU A 93 -0.56 -40.00 -17.20
N GLN A 94 -0.66 -38.67 -17.32
CA GLN A 94 -1.41 -38.03 -18.40
C GLN A 94 -0.57 -37.92 -19.68
N PRO A 95 -1.16 -38.11 -20.86
CA PRO A 95 -0.47 -37.90 -22.14
C PRO A 95 0.01 -36.44 -22.29
N VAL A 96 1.15 -36.28 -22.97
CA VAL A 96 1.74 -34.96 -23.26
C VAL A 96 0.77 -34.05 -24.03
N ASP A 97 0.04 -34.61 -24.99
CA ASP A 97 -0.89 -33.84 -25.84
C ASP A 97 -2.03 -33.21 -25.03
N VAL A 98 -2.55 -33.92 -24.02
CA VAL A 98 -3.59 -33.40 -23.12
C VAL A 98 -3.06 -32.23 -22.29
N LEU A 99 -1.83 -32.33 -21.79
CA LEU A 99 -1.20 -31.24 -21.03
C LEU A 99 -0.88 -30.04 -21.94
N GLN A 100 -0.53 -30.26 -23.21
CA GLN A 100 -0.34 -29.17 -24.19
C GLN A 100 -1.65 -28.45 -24.52
N GLU A 101 -2.75 -29.18 -24.63
CA GLU A 101 -4.08 -28.61 -24.77
C GLU A 101 -4.45 -27.77 -23.53
N GLU A 102 -4.21 -28.30 -22.32
CA GLU A 102 -4.42 -27.56 -21.07
C GLU A 102 -3.57 -26.28 -21.00
N VAL A 103 -2.31 -26.30 -21.47
CA VAL A 103 -1.50 -25.07 -21.58
C VAL A 103 -2.16 -24.04 -22.50
N SER A 104 -2.71 -24.48 -23.64
CA SER A 104 -3.38 -23.61 -24.59
C SER A 104 -4.64 -22.99 -23.99
N GLU A 105 -5.44 -23.78 -23.28
CA GLU A 105 -6.62 -23.29 -22.55
C GLU A 105 -6.25 -22.27 -21.48
N ILE A 106 -5.20 -22.54 -20.69
CA ILE A 106 -4.70 -21.62 -19.67
C ILE A 106 -4.29 -20.30 -20.32
N LEU A 107 -3.54 -20.34 -21.42
CA LEU A 107 -3.12 -19.14 -22.16
C LEU A 107 -4.31 -18.36 -22.72
N ASP A 108 -5.33 -19.03 -23.24
CA ASP A 108 -6.55 -18.39 -23.73
C ASP A 108 -7.39 -17.75 -22.62
N GLU A 109 -7.39 -18.35 -21.43
CA GLU A 109 -8.00 -17.79 -20.22
C GLU A 109 -7.25 -16.54 -19.74
N MET A 110 -5.91 -16.61 -19.64
CA MET A 110 -5.15 -15.59 -18.92
C MET A 110 -4.66 -14.43 -19.80
N SER A 111 -4.31 -14.68 -21.05
CA SER A 111 -3.58 -13.72 -21.88
C SER A 111 -4.36 -12.44 -22.18
N HIS A 112 -3.61 -11.35 -22.35
CA HIS A 112 -4.16 -10.12 -22.89
C HIS A 112 -4.38 -10.21 -24.41
N LYS A 113 -5.09 -9.22 -24.96
CA LYS A 113 -5.39 -9.10 -26.39
C LYS A 113 -5.21 -7.67 -26.88
N LEU A 114 -4.12 -7.01 -26.44
CA LEU A 114 -3.88 -5.59 -26.63
C LEU A 114 -4.19 -5.12 -28.08
N ARG A 115 -5.12 -4.17 -28.19
CA ARG A 115 -5.63 -3.63 -29.45
C ARG A 115 -5.79 -2.12 -29.32
N LEU A 116 -5.17 -1.37 -30.24
CA LEU A 116 -5.23 0.09 -30.25
C LEU A 116 -6.69 0.62 -30.24
N GLY A 117 -7.61 -0.03 -30.95
CA GLY A 117 -9.02 0.39 -30.96
C GLY A 117 -9.67 0.42 -29.57
N ALA A 118 -9.36 -0.56 -28.71
CA ALA A 118 -9.88 -0.60 -27.35
C ALA A 118 -9.20 0.44 -26.44
N ILE A 119 -7.89 0.63 -26.61
CA ILE A 119 -7.13 1.69 -25.93
C ILE A 119 -7.75 3.06 -26.24
N ARG A 120 -8.02 3.35 -27.52
CA ARG A 120 -8.66 4.61 -27.95
C ARG A 120 -10.07 4.76 -27.41
N PHE A 121 -10.84 3.68 -27.35
CA PHE A 121 -12.17 3.69 -26.73
C PHE A 121 -12.10 4.08 -25.24
N PHE A 122 -11.15 3.51 -24.48
CA PHE A 122 -10.93 3.91 -23.09
C PHE A 122 -10.40 5.32 -22.98
N ALA A 123 -9.45 5.75 -23.81
CA ALA A 123 -8.96 7.12 -23.82
C ALA A 123 -10.09 8.14 -24.01
N PHE A 124 -11.01 7.88 -24.95
CA PHE A 124 -12.21 8.70 -25.15
C PHE A 124 -13.15 8.71 -23.94
N THR A 125 -13.48 7.52 -23.44
CA THR A 125 -14.47 7.36 -22.36
C THR A 125 -13.95 7.90 -21.04
N LEU A 126 -12.72 7.58 -20.67
CA LEU A 126 -12.08 8.03 -19.44
C LEU A 126 -11.81 9.53 -19.46
N SER A 127 -11.43 10.13 -20.60
CA SER A 127 -11.31 11.59 -20.72
C SER A 127 -12.60 12.31 -20.33
N LYS A 128 -13.75 11.80 -20.80
CA LYS A 128 -15.06 12.35 -20.44
C LYS A 128 -15.39 12.15 -18.96
N VAL A 129 -15.21 10.92 -18.46
CA VAL A 129 -15.51 10.59 -17.07
C VAL A 129 -14.65 11.43 -16.12
N PHE A 130 -13.34 11.50 -16.33
CA PHE A 130 -12.43 12.22 -15.45
C PHE A 130 -12.67 13.72 -15.46
N LYS A 131 -12.94 14.34 -16.61
CA LYS A 131 -13.34 15.76 -16.67
C LYS A 131 -14.65 16.05 -15.93
N GLN A 132 -15.54 15.08 -15.87
CA GLN A 132 -16.84 15.22 -15.24
C GLN A 132 -16.77 15.10 -13.71
N ILE A 133 -15.98 14.15 -13.19
CA ILE A 133 -15.99 13.80 -11.76
C ILE A 133 -14.81 14.38 -10.96
N PHE A 134 -13.71 14.72 -11.63
CA PHE A 134 -12.52 15.27 -10.99
C PHE A 134 -12.31 16.74 -11.37
N SER A 135 -11.97 17.52 -10.35
CA SER A 135 -11.54 18.90 -10.50
C SER A 135 -10.15 18.98 -11.13
N LYS A 136 -9.23 18.06 -10.81
CA LYS A 136 -7.87 18.01 -11.38
C LYS A 136 -7.32 16.58 -11.40
N VAL A 137 -6.43 16.30 -12.35
CA VAL A 137 -5.53 15.12 -12.29
C VAL A 137 -4.11 15.62 -12.43
N CYS A 138 -3.45 15.76 -11.28
CA CYS A 138 -2.11 16.29 -11.13
C CYS A 138 -1.07 15.18 -11.29
N VAL A 139 -0.12 15.33 -12.20
CA VAL A 139 0.99 14.38 -12.43
C VAL A 139 2.34 15.07 -12.33
N ASN A 140 3.34 14.45 -11.68
CA ASN A 140 4.67 15.04 -11.59
C ASN A 140 5.44 14.89 -12.92
N GLU A 141 5.81 16.01 -13.53
CA GLU A 141 6.42 16.02 -14.87
C GLU A 141 7.79 15.32 -14.91
N GLU A 142 8.63 15.57 -13.89
CA GLU A 142 9.98 14.99 -13.81
C GLU A 142 9.93 13.45 -13.74
N GLY A 143 8.93 12.90 -13.03
CA GLY A 143 8.69 11.47 -12.95
C GLY A 143 8.32 10.86 -14.31
N ILE A 144 7.49 11.54 -15.10
CA ILE A 144 7.15 11.11 -16.47
C ILE A 144 8.40 11.11 -17.37
N GLN A 145 9.24 12.15 -17.30
CA GLN A 145 10.47 12.22 -18.09
C GLN A 145 11.47 11.11 -17.71
N LYS A 146 11.58 10.77 -16.42
CA LYS A 146 12.38 9.64 -15.93
C LYS A 146 11.83 8.30 -16.42
N LEU A 147 10.51 8.12 -16.35
CA LEU A 147 9.84 6.93 -16.86
C LEU A 147 10.07 6.75 -18.36
N GLN A 148 9.94 7.83 -19.15
CA GLN A 148 10.17 7.80 -20.60
C GLN A 148 11.59 7.33 -20.93
N ARG A 149 12.61 7.79 -20.18
CA ARG A 149 14.00 7.31 -20.33
C ARG A 149 14.13 5.83 -19.97
N ALA A 150 13.57 5.42 -18.82
CA ALA A 150 13.64 4.03 -18.36
C ALA A 150 13.03 3.05 -19.37
N ILE A 151 11.86 3.38 -19.95
CA ILE A 151 11.18 2.56 -20.96
C ILE A 151 12.03 2.34 -22.22
N GLN A 152 12.85 3.33 -22.61
CA GLN A 152 13.73 3.22 -23.78
C GLN A 152 14.99 2.40 -23.50
N GLU A 153 15.40 2.29 -22.23
CA GLU A 153 16.65 1.65 -21.83
C GLU A 153 16.51 0.18 -21.46
N HIS A 154 15.50 -0.19 -20.66
CA HIS A 154 15.32 -1.56 -20.15
C HIS A 154 13.83 -1.87 -19.88
N PRO A 155 13.43 -3.15 -19.75
CA PRO A 155 12.07 -3.51 -19.33
C PRO A 155 11.65 -2.81 -18.03
N VAL A 156 10.41 -2.31 -18.00
CA VAL A 156 9.86 -1.55 -16.88
C VAL A 156 8.72 -2.33 -16.22
N VAL A 157 8.74 -2.33 -14.88
CA VAL A 157 7.65 -2.80 -14.03
C VAL A 157 7.09 -1.60 -13.26
N LEU A 158 5.81 -1.30 -13.49
CA LEU A 158 5.08 -0.25 -12.80
C LEU A 158 4.45 -0.81 -11.54
N LEU A 159 4.74 -0.19 -10.39
CA LEU A 159 4.28 -0.61 -9.07
C LEU A 159 3.46 0.51 -8.44
N PRO A 160 2.18 0.68 -8.81
CA PRO A 160 1.27 1.64 -8.18
C PRO A 160 0.79 1.20 -6.79
N SER A 161 0.45 2.17 -5.94
CA SER A 161 -0.38 1.97 -4.74
C SER A 161 -1.81 1.61 -5.15
N HIS A 162 -2.52 0.82 -4.33
CA HIS A 162 -3.88 0.34 -4.68
C HIS A 162 -4.93 0.88 -3.70
N ARG A 163 -5.73 1.84 -4.16
CA ARG A 163 -6.75 2.56 -3.39
C ARG A 163 -8.13 2.50 -4.04
N SER A 164 -8.25 2.56 -5.38
CA SER A 164 -9.54 2.62 -6.08
C SER A 164 -9.64 1.62 -7.23
N TYR A 165 -10.86 1.30 -7.69
CA TYR A 165 -11.06 0.51 -8.91
C TYR A 165 -10.49 1.20 -10.16
N ILE A 166 -10.33 2.52 -10.13
CA ILE A 166 -9.86 3.27 -11.30
C ILE A 166 -8.34 3.35 -11.40
N ASP A 167 -7.56 2.86 -10.42
CA ASP A 167 -6.10 3.05 -10.38
C ASP A 167 -5.40 2.53 -11.65
N PHE A 168 -5.73 1.32 -12.10
CA PHE A 168 -5.09 0.72 -13.28
C PHE A 168 -5.56 1.38 -14.59
N LEU A 169 -6.81 1.87 -14.63
CA LEU A 169 -7.32 2.65 -15.75
C LEU A 169 -6.69 4.04 -15.79
N MET A 170 -6.44 4.64 -14.62
CA MET A 170 -5.75 5.91 -14.47
C MET A 170 -4.35 5.81 -15.04
N LEU A 171 -3.57 4.80 -14.65
CA LEU A 171 -2.21 4.66 -15.14
C LEU A 171 -2.16 4.44 -16.67
N SER A 172 -3.06 3.61 -17.20
CA SER A 172 -3.21 3.43 -18.66
C SER A 172 -3.58 4.72 -19.38
N PHE A 173 -4.49 5.52 -18.81
CA PHE A 173 -4.89 6.81 -19.35
C PHE A 173 -3.74 7.82 -19.35
N LEU A 174 -2.97 7.90 -18.27
CA LEU A 174 -1.81 8.78 -18.15
C LEU A 174 -0.72 8.41 -19.17
N LEU A 175 -0.37 7.13 -19.26
CA LEU A 175 0.65 6.69 -20.23
C LEU A 175 0.21 6.96 -21.67
N TYR A 176 -1.08 6.77 -22.00
CA TYR A 176 -1.62 7.18 -23.29
C TYR A 176 -1.56 8.70 -23.49
N ASN A 177 -1.87 9.51 -22.47
CA ASN A 177 -1.80 10.97 -22.52
C ASN A 177 -0.40 11.46 -22.91
N TYR A 178 0.65 10.87 -22.31
CA TYR A 178 2.05 11.22 -22.55
C TYR A 178 2.72 10.46 -23.71
N ASP A 179 1.96 9.75 -24.55
CA ASP A 179 2.49 8.97 -25.68
C ASP A 179 3.52 7.89 -25.29
N LEU A 180 3.34 7.33 -24.09
CA LEU A 180 4.09 6.19 -23.57
C LEU A 180 3.33 4.87 -23.83
N PRO A 181 4.02 3.72 -23.93
CA PRO A 181 3.36 2.44 -24.12
C PRO A 181 2.42 2.12 -22.95
N VAL A 182 1.11 2.00 -23.22
CA VAL A 182 0.09 1.51 -22.28
C VAL A 182 0.54 0.15 -21.70
N PRO A 183 0.45 -0.05 -20.37
CA PRO A 183 0.99 -1.22 -19.71
C PRO A 183 0.12 -2.46 -19.92
N VAL A 184 0.72 -3.61 -19.67
CA VAL A 184 0.01 -4.89 -19.52
C VAL A 184 -0.20 -5.17 -18.04
N ILE A 185 -1.45 -5.40 -17.65
CA ILE A 185 -1.89 -5.26 -16.26
C ILE A 185 -2.24 -6.63 -15.69
N ALA A 186 -1.63 -7.00 -14.57
CA ALA A 186 -2.02 -8.20 -13.83
C ALA A 186 -3.37 -7.95 -13.13
N ALA A 187 -4.43 -8.60 -13.61
CA ALA A 187 -5.78 -8.43 -13.10
C ALA A 187 -6.28 -9.71 -12.40
N GLY A 188 -7.04 -9.54 -11.31
CA GLY A 188 -7.77 -10.66 -10.71
C GLY A 188 -8.94 -11.12 -11.59
N MET A 189 -9.30 -12.39 -11.52
CA MET A 189 -10.41 -12.97 -12.31
C MET A 189 -11.81 -12.40 -12.00
N ASP A 190 -11.97 -11.56 -10.99
CA ASP A 190 -13.25 -10.96 -10.60
C ASP A 190 -13.99 -10.31 -11.78
N PHE A 191 -13.25 -9.72 -12.72
CA PHE A 191 -13.80 -9.03 -13.89
C PHE A 191 -14.22 -9.99 -15.03
N LEU A 192 -13.79 -11.25 -15.01
CA LEU A 192 -14.20 -12.26 -16.01
C LEU A 192 -15.69 -12.59 -15.93
N GLY A 193 -16.31 -12.38 -14.76
CA GLY A 193 -17.76 -12.51 -14.61
C GLY A 193 -18.55 -11.55 -15.51
N MET A 194 -17.94 -10.42 -15.91
CA MET A 194 -18.53 -9.43 -16.80
C MET A 194 -17.98 -9.58 -18.22
N LYS A 195 -18.37 -10.63 -18.95
CA LYS A 195 -17.80 -11.04 -20.25
C LYS A 195 -17.40 -9.89 -21.19
N MET A 196 -18.29 -8.92 -21.45
CA MET A 196 -17.97 -7.79 -22.34
C MET A 196 -16.90 -6.86 -21.77
N VAL A 197 -17.01 -6.50 -20.50
CA VAL A 197 -16.04 -5.61 -19.83
C VAL A 197 -14.71 -6.33 -19.66
N GLY A 198 -14.72 -7.59 -19.24
CA GLY A 198 -13.53 -8.43 -19.14
C GLY A 198 -12.79 -8.53 -20.47
N GLU A 199 -13.49 -8.77 -21.59
CA GLU A 199 -12.85 -8.82 -22.91
C GLU A 199 -12.33 -7.45 -23.35
N LEU A 200 -13.06 -6.36 -23.10
CA LEU A 200 -12.58 -5.01 -23.39
C LEU A 200 -11.31 -4.66 -22.59
N LEU A 201 -11.24 -5.09 -21.32
CA LEU A 201 -10.05 -4.97 -20.48
C LEU A 201 -8.88 -5.81 -21.05
N ARG A 202 -9.12 -7.06 -21.51
CA ARG A 202 -8.08 -7.84 -22.21
C ARG A 202 -7.56 -7.10 -23.44
N MET A 203 -8.47 -6.55 -24.22
CA MET A 203 -8.14 -5.77 -25.40
C MET A 203 -7.35 -4.50 -25.07
N SER A 204 -7.29 -4.10 -23.81
CA SER A 204 -6.61 -2.90 -23.33
C SER A 204 -5.38 -3.21 -22.47
N GLY A 205 -4.97 -4.49 -22.40
CA GLY A 205 -3.73 -4.91 -21.75
C GLY A 205 -3.89 -5.78 -20.50
N ALA A 206 -5.11 -6.03 -20.03
CA ALA A 206 -5.30 -6.88 -18.85
C ALA A 206 -5.02 -8.36 -19.17
N PHE A 207 -4.18 -8.99 -18.34
CA PHE A 207 -4.02 -10.44 -18.29
C PHE A 207 -4.48 -10.94 -16.91
N PHE A 208 -5.19 -12.06 -16.88
CA PHE A 208 -5.91 -12.51 -15.69
C PHE A 208 -5.16 -13.58 -14.90
N MET A 209 -5.11 -13.39 -13.58
CA MET A 209 -4.54 -14.36 -12.64
C MET A 209 -5.61 -14.92 -11.70
N ARG A 210 -5.56 -16.24 -11.48
CA ARG A 210 -6.38 -16.94 -10.49
C ARG A 210 -6.04 -16.44 -9.07
N ARG A 211 -7.05 -16.30 -8.21
CA ARG A 211 -6.86 -15.87 -6.81
C ARG A 211 -6.04 -16.86 -5.99
N THR A 212 -6.19 -18.15 -6.28
CA THR A 212 -5.40 -19.22 -5.68
C THR A 212 -4.90 -20.13 -6.80
N PHE A 213 -3.63 -20.52 -6.73
CA PHE A 213 -3.07 -21.46 -7.70
C PHE A 213 -3.33 -22.93 -7.32
N GLY A 214 -3.85 -23.18 -6.11
CA GLY A 214 -4.31 -24.52 -5.70
C GLY A 214 -3.25 -25.62 -5.73
N GLY A 215 -1.97 -25.28 -5.80
CA GLY A 215 -0.90 -26.26 -6.05
C GLY A 215 -0.82 -26.76 -7.50
N ASN A 216 -1.58 -26.18 -8.44
CA ASN A 216 -1.50 -26.50 -9.86
C ASN A 216 -0.16 -26.00 -10.42
N LYS A 217 0.79 -26.93 -10.52
CA LYS A 217 2.15 -26.70 -11.03
C LYS A 217 2.15 -26.24 -12.49
N LEU A 218 1.24 -26.77 -13.32
CA LEU A 218 1.17 -26.43 -14.75
C LEU A 218 0.73 -24.97 -14.93
N TYR A 219 -0.36 -24.57 -14.26
CA TYR A 219 -0.84 -23.19 -14.30
C TYR A 219 0.24 -22.21 -13.85
N TRP A 220 0.93 -22.49 -12.74
CA TRP A 220 2.01 -21.63 -12.26
C TRP A 220 3.15 -21.50 -13.28
N ALA A 221 3.56 -22.60 -13.92
CA ALA A 221 4.61 -22.59 -14.94
C ALA A 221 4.19 -21.75 -16.16
N VAL A 222 2.98 -21.99 -16.70
CA VAL A 222 2.44 -21.22 -17.83
C VAL A 222 2.33 -19.74 -17.51
N PHE A 223 1.78 -19.42 -16.33
CA PHE A 223 1.61 -18.06 -15.89
C PHE A 223 2.95 -17.32 -15.72
N SER A 224 3.90 -17.97 -15.03
CA SER A 224 5.24 -17.42 -14.82
C SER A 224 5.95 -17.18 -16.16
N GLU A 225 5.94 -18.17 -17.05
CA GLU A 225 6.59 -18.07 -18.37
C GLU A 225 5.95 -16.99 -19.23
N TYR A 226 4.64 -16.81 -19.18
CA TYR A 226 3.95 -15.72 -19.88
C TYR A 226 4.44 -14.34 -19.41
N VAL A 227 4.51 -14.10 -18.10
CA VAL A 227 4.99 -12.83 -17.53
C VAL A 227 6.48 -12.59 -17.86
N LYS A 228 7.33 -13.61 -17.74
CA LYS A 228 8.74 -13.54 -18.13
C LYS A 228 8.91 -13.22 -19.61
N THR A 229 8.07 -13.82 -20.47
CA THR A 229 8.08 -13.53 -21.92
C THR A 229 7.73 -12.07 -22.21
N MET A 230 6.77 -11.48 -21.50
CA MET A 230 6.46 -10.05 -21.66
C MET A 230 7.66 -9.16 -21.32
N LEU A 231 8.40 -9.48 -20.25
CA LEU A 231 9.60 -8.73 -19.86
C LEU A 231 10.76 -8.91 -20.85
N ARG A 232 11.02 -10.13 -21.31
CA ARG A 232 12.05 -10.42 -22.33
C ARG A 232 11.77 -9.66 -23.62
N ASN A 233 10.49 -9.57 -24.00
CA ASN A 233 10.06 -8.87 -25.21
C ASN A 233 9.92 -7.36 -25.03
N GLY A 234 9.88 -6.81 -23.81
CA GLY A 234 10.01 -5.36 -23.53
C GLY A 234 9.11 -4.38 -24.32
N TYR A 235 8.04 -4.83 -24.98
CA TYR A 235 7.23 -3.99 -25.87
C TYR A 235 6.22 -3.11 -25.10
N ALA A 236 5.92 -3.47 -23.85
CA ALA A 236 5.05 -2.73 -22.95
C ALA A 236 5.52 -2.93 -21.49
N PRO A 237 5.39 -1.91 -20.63
CA PRO A 237 5.60 -2.07 -19.19
C PRO A 237 4.63 -3.09 -18.58
N VAL A 238 5.07 -3.82 -17.57
CA VAL A 238 4.19 -4.70 -16.77
C VAL A 238 3.71 -3.94 -15.54
N GLU A 239 2.40 -3.93 -15.30
CA GLU A 239 1.79 -3.28 -14.13
C GLU A 239 1.20 -4.30 -13.17
N PHE A 240 1.51 -4.17 -11.88
CA PHE A 240 0.79 -4.87 -10.82
C PHE A 240 0.92 -4.15 -9.47
N PHE A 241 -0.01 -4.45 -8.57
CA PHE A 241 -0.07 -3.86 -7.24
C PHE A 241 0.65 -4.76 -6.22
N LEU A 242 1.70 -4.26 -5.56
CA LEU A 242 2.43 -5.00 -4.52
C LEU A 242 1.53 -5.44 -3.36
N GLU A 243 0.52 -4.63 -3.02
CA GLU A 243 -0.45 -4.91 -1.96
C GLU A 243 -1.35 -6.11 -2.28
N GLY A 244 -1.50 -6.47 -3.56
CA GLY A 244 -2.34 -7.57 -4.05
C GLY A 244 -3.86 -7.30 -4.00
N THR A 245 -4.32 -6.37 -3.18
CA THR A 245 -5.71 -5.91 -3.10
C THR A 245 -5.78 -4.42 -2.77
N ARG A 246 -6.94 -3.81 -2.98
CA ARG A 246 -7.21 -2.42 -2.58
C ARG A 246 -7.29 -2.30 -1.07
N SER A 247 -6.70 -1.24 -0.53
CA SER A 247 -6.86 -0.92 0.88
C SER A 247 -8.25 -0.31 1.13
N ARG A 248 -9.03 -0.91 2.04
CA ARG A 248 -10.35 -0.39 2.45
C ARG A 248 -10.21 0.68 3.54
N SER A 249 -9.17 0.56 4.35
CA SER A 249 -8.83 1.47 5.44
C SER A 249 -7.86 2.57 5.04
N ALA A 250 -7.52 2.68 3.74
CA ALA A 250 -6.52 3.59 3.16
C ALA A 250 -5.08 3.46 3.69
N LYS A 251 -4.80 2.50 4.60
CA LYS A 251 -3.44 2.13 5.01
C LYS A 251 -2.70 1.39 3.87
N THR A 252 -1.39 1.50 3.82
CA THR A 252 -0.57 0.65 2.93
C THR A 252 -0.55 -0.78 3.46
N LEU A 253 -0.98 -1.74 2.64
CA LEU A 253 -1.02 -3.15 3.03
C LEU A 253 0.36 -3.81 2.90
N THR A 254 0.58 -4.91 3.62
CA THR A 254 1.82 -5.70 3.52
C THR A 254 2.00 -6.28 2.10
N PRO A 255 3.23 -6.28 1.55
CA PRO A 255 3.44 -6.64 0.16
C PRO A 255 3.30 -8.14 -0.07
N LYS A 256 2.85 -8.52 -1.27
CA LYS A 256 2.83 -9.90 -1.78
C LYS A 256 4.00 -10.11 -2.74
N PHE A 257 4.77 -11.17 -2.51
CA PHE A 257 6.04 -11.39 -3.21
C PHE A 257 5.90 -12.15 -4.54
N GLY A 258 4.78 -12.83 -4.80
CA GLY A 258 4.64 -13.79 -5.90
C GLY A 258 4.95 -13.21 -7.28
N LEU A 259 4.25 -12.16 -7.69
CA LEU A 259 4.49 -11.49 -8.99
C LEU A 259 5.85 -10.80 -9.04
N LEU A 260 6.25 -10.14 -7.94
CA LEU A 260 7.55 -9.49 -7.85
C LEU A 260 8.69 -10.49 -8.11
N ASN A 261 8.54 -11.70 -7.60
CA ASN A 261 9.49 -12.76 -7.82
C ASN A 261 9.61 -13.17 -9.29
N ILE A 262 8.46 -13.35 -9.96
CA ILE A 262 8.41 -13.70 -11.39
C ILE A 262 9.08 -12.62 -12.24
N VAL A 263 8.83 -11.33 -11.95
CA VAL A 263 9.39 -10.23 -12.76
C VAL A 263 10.89 -9.97 -12.53
N MET A 264 11.43 -10.40 -11.39
CA MET A 264 12.86 -10.30 -11.10
C MET A 264 13.66 -11.51 -11.65
N GLU A 265 13.00 -12.64 -11.89
CA GLU A 265 13.66 -13.87 -12.35
C GLU A 265 14.44 -13.72 -13.67
N PRO A 266 13.93 -13.05 -14.73
CA PRO A 266 14.68 -12.86 -15.97
C PRO A 266 16.02 -12.16 -15.77
N PHE A 267 16.11 -11.22 -14.82
CA PHE A 267 17.38 -10.56 -14.49
C PHE A 267 18.36 -11.51 -13.78
N PHE A 268 17.87 -12.32 -12.84
CA PHE A 268 18.70 -13.30 -12.12
C PHE A 268 19.24 -14.38 -13.06
N LYS A 269 18.42 -14.86 -13.99
CA LYS A 269 18.79 -15.81 -15.04
C LYS A 269 19.59 -15.19 -16.20
N ARG A 270 19.87 -13.88 -16.16
CA ARG A 270 20.60 -13.13 -17.20
C ARG A 270 19.93 -13.21 -18.58
N GLU A 271 18.61 -13.24 -18.60
CA GLU A 271 17.80 -13.16 -19.82
C GLU A 271 17.56 -11.69 -20.23
N VAL A 272 17.59 -10.79 -19.25
CA VAL A 272 17.60 -9.34 -19.45
C VAL A 272 18.80 -8.72 -18.73
N PHE A 273 19.29 -7.59 -19.25
CA PHE A 273 20.45 -6.90 -18.66
C PHE A 273 20.11 -6.22 -17.33
N ASP A 274 18.94 -5.58 -17.28
CA ASP A 274 18.37 -4.92 -16.11
C ASP A 274 16.83 -4.88 -16.25
N THR A 275 16.15 -4.59 -15.14
CA THR A 275 14.71 -4.31 -15.06
C THR A 275 14.52 -3.11 -14.14
N TYR A 276 13.79 -2.09 -14.60
CA TYR A 276 13.44 -0.94 -13.75
C TYR A 276 12.14 -1.20 -13.00
N LEU A 277 12.19 -1.05 -11.68
CA LEU A 277 11.01 -1.05 -10.82
C LEU A 277 10.62 0.40 -10.53
N VAL A 278 9.40 0.81 -10.91
CA VAL A 278 8.93 2.21 -10.78
C VAL A 278 7.85 2.27 -9.69
N PRO A 279 8.17 2.79 -8.49
CA PRO A 279 7.16 2.98 -7.44
C PRO A 279 6.28 4.19 -7.79
N ILE A 280 4.96 3.99 -7.82
CA ILE A 280 3.98 5.02 -8.16
C ILE A 280 3.02 5.19 -6.98
N SER A 281 2.79 6.44 -6.57
CA SER A 281 1.83 6.78 -5.54
C SER A 281 0.61 7.46 -6.16
N ILE A 282 -0.59 7.03 -5.78
CA ILE A 282 -1.85 7.60 -6.24
C ILE A 282 -2.63 8.06 -5.01
N SER A 283 -2.84 9.36 -4.91
CA SER A 283 -3.57 10.02 -3.82
C SER A 283 -4.85 10.66 -4.34
N TYR A 284 -5.93 10.51 -3.58
CA TYR A 284 -7.25 11.02 -3.91
C TYR A 284 -7.71 11.97 -2.82
N ASP A 285 -8.32 13.10 -3.21
CA ASP A 285 -9.10 13.89 -2.25
C ASP A 285 -10.30 13.08 -1.76
N LYS A 286 -11.06 12.48 -2.69
CA LYS A 286 -12.19 11.59 -2.40
C LYS A 286 -12.19 10.38 -3.34
N ILE A 287 -12.31 9.17 -2.79
CA ILE A 287 -12.44 7.94 -3.60
C ILE A 287 -13.90 7.64 -3.92
N LEU A 288 -14.15 6.97 -5.05
CA LEU A 288 -15.50 6.62 -5.49
C LEU A 288 -16.15 5.56 -4.58
N GLU A 289 -15.32 4.73 -3.95
CA GLU A 289 -15.75 3.55 -3.19
C GLU A 289 -15.82 3.76 -1.67
N GLU A 290 -15.69 5.00 -1.17
CA GLU A 290 -15.52 5.25 0.27
C GLU A 290 -16.58 4.58 1.15
N THR A 291 -17.87 4.70 0.78
CA THR A 291 -18.97 4.08 1.54
C THR A 291 -18.94 2.55 1.41
N LEU A 292 -18.68 2.03 0.21
CA LEU A 292 -18.57 0.59 -0.04
C LEU A 292 -17.46 -0.04 0.81
N TYR A 293 -16.31 0.62 0.91
CA TYR A 293 -15.20 0.12 1.70
C TYR A 293 -15.55 0.05 3.18
N VAL A 294 -16.26 1.04 3.73
CA VAL A 294 -16.68 0.99 5.12
C VAL A 294 -17.70 -0.13 5.37
N TYR A 295 -18.63 -0.38 4.45
CA TYR A 295 -19.50 -1.56 4.52
C TYR A 295 -18.71 -2.87 4.55
N GLU A 296 -17.71 -3.02 3.67
CA GLU A 296 -16.82 -4.19 3.65
C GLU A 296 -16.05 -4.33 4.97
N LEU A 297 -15.56 -3.22 5.55
CA LEU A 297 -14.87 -3.21 6.84
C LEU A 297 -15.77 -3.67 7.99
N LEU A 298 -17.05 -3.28 7.98
CA LEU A 298 -18.07 -3.70 8.95
C LEU A 298 -18.55 -5.14 8.74
N GLY A 299 -18.03 -5.84 7.72
CA GLY A 299 -18.30 -7.25 7.47
C GLY A 299 -19.44 -7.51 6.48
N VAL A 300 -19.97 -6.47 5.82
CA VAL A 300 -20.90 -6.64 4.72
C VAL A 300 -20.15 -7.31 3.56
N PRO A 301 -20.64 -8.44 3.01
CA PRO A 301 -19.96 -9.12 1.92
C PRO A 301 -19.78 -8.21 0.71
N LYS A 302 -18.59 -8.25 0.12
CA LYS A 302 -18.30 -7.54 -1.13
C LYS A 302 -19.37 -7.90 -2.18
N PRO A 303 -20.04 -6.91 -2.81
CA PRO A 303 -20.97 -7.18 -3.89
C PRO A 303 -20.25 -7.80 -5.08
N LYS A 304 -20.90 -8.72 -5.79
CA LYS A 304 -20.35 -9.22 -7.06
C LYS A 304 -20.33 -8.08 -8.06
N GLU A 305 -19.20 -7.93 -8.76
CA GLU A 305 -19.09 -6.97 -9.86
C GLU A 305 -20.16 -7.28 -10.91
N SER A 306 -20.96 -6.27 -11.27
CA SER A 306 -22.07 -6.46 -12.21
C SER A 306 -22.24 -5.25 -13.12
N THR A 307 -22.73 -5.50 -14.33
CA THR A 307 -23.08 -4.45 -15.30
C THR A 307 -24.19 -3.53 -14.79
N ALA A 308 -25.12 -4.05 -13.97
CA ALA A 308 -26.16 -3.27 -13.32
C ALA A 308 -25.58 -2.29 -12.28
N GLY A 309 -24.54 -2.68 -11.54
CA GLY A 309 -23.79 -1.80 -10.64
C GLY A 309 -23.15 -0.63 -11.39
N LEU A 310 -22.55 -0.89 -12.56
CA LEU A 310 -21.96 0.13 -13.42
C LEU A 310 -23.00 1.15 -13.95
N LEU A 311 -24.24 0.72 -14.20
CA LEU A 311 -25.32 1.63 -14.62
C LEU A 311 -25.84 2.51 -13.47
N LYS A 312 -25.90 1.97 -12.24
CA LYS A 312 -26.24 2.75 -11.03
C LYS A 312 -25.17 3.79 -10.68
N ALA A 313 -23.92 3.57 -11.12
CA ALA A 313 -22.83 4.53 -10.99
C ALA A 313 -23.05 5.85 -11.77
N ARG A 314 -24.12 6.00 -12.55
CA ARG A 314 -24.45 7.30 -13.19
C ARG A 314 -24.60 8.45 -12.20
N ARG A 315 -25.04 8.18 -10.96
CA ARG A 315 -25.11 9.19 -9.90
C ARG A 315 -23.73 9.71 -9.49
N ILE A 316 -22.70 8.88 -9.58
CA ILE A 316 -21.30 9.27 -9.33
C ILE A 316 -20.86 10.35 -10.31
N LEU A 317 -21.36 10.33 -11.56
CA LEU A 317 -21.03 11.36 -12.56
C LEU A 317 -21.57 12.76 -12.19
N SER A 318 -22.48 12.88 -11.24
CA SER A 318 -22.97 14.18 -10.75
C SER A 318 -22.25 14.69 -9.49
N GLU A 319 -21.31 13.92 -8.95
CA GLU A 319 -20.54 14.29 -7.76
C GLU A 319 -19.15 14.81 -8.13
N ASN A 320 -18.62 15.70 -7.28
CA ASN A 320 -17.24 16.16 -7.35
C ASN A 320 -16.38 15.32 -6.38
N PHE A 321 -15.31 14.73 -6.90
CA PHE A 321 -14.35 13.92 -6.12
C PHE A 321 -13.03 14.65 -5.85
N GLY A 322 -12.96 15.94 -6.16
CA GLY A 322 -11.79 16.76 -5.94
C GLY A 322 -10.67 16.42 -6.93
N SER A 323 -9.45 16.35 -6.44
CA SER A 323 -8.24 16.15 -7.25
C SER A 323 -7.64 14.76 -7.03
N ILE A 324 -6.97 14.27 -8.07
CA ILE A 324 -6.08 13.12 -7.99
C ILE A 324 -4.65 13.61 -8.14
N HIS A 325 -3.74 13.08 -7.33
CA HIS A 325 -2.31 13.29 -7.49
C HIS A 325 -1.63 11.96 -7.78
N VAL A 326 -0.95 11.87 -8.92
CA VAL A 326 -0.17 10.69 -9.32
C VAL A 326 1.30 11.05 -9.34
N TYR A 327 2.06 10.48 -8.41
CA TYR A 327 3.50 10.68 -8.32
C TYR A 327 4.26 9.45 -8.82
N PHE A 328 4.93 9.58 -9.96
CA PHE A 328 5.89 8.64 -10.50
C PHE A 328 7.23 8.83 -9.79
N GLY A 329 7.63 7.85 -8.97
CA GLY A 329 8.91 7.83 -8.30
C GLY A 329 10.08 7.49 -9.24
N ASP A 330 11.29 7.67 -8.75
CA ASP A 330 12.51 7.37 -9.50
C ASP A 330 12.54 5.88 -9.90
N PRO A 331 12.76 5.55 -11.19
CA PRO A 331 12.98 4.18 -11.62
C PRO A 331 14.17 3.54 -10.90
N VAL A 332 13.93 2.40 -10.25
CA VAL A 332 14.95 1.70 -9.46
C VAL A 332 15.50 0.52 -10.26
N SER A 333 16.79 0.60 -10.62
CA SER A 333 17.51 -0.46 -11.32
C SER A 333 17.66 -1.69 -10.43
N LEU A 334 17.09 -2.83 -10.86
CA LEU A 334 17.25 -4.11 -10.19
C LEU A 334 18.72 -4.56 -10.16
N ARG A 335 19.47 -4.27 -11.23
CA ARG A 335 20.91 -4.51 -11.31
C ARG A 335 21.67 -3.76 -10.23
N SER A 336 21.34 -2.49 -10.03
CA SER A 336 21.97 -1.64 -9.00
C SER A 336 21.60 -2.11 -7.60
N LEU A 337 20.35 -2.56 -7.38
CA LEU A 337 19.94 -3.15 -6.11
C LEU A 337 20.66 -4.47 -5.80
N ALA A 338 20.91 -5.30 -6.81
CA ALA A 338 21.54 -6.61 -6.66
C ALA A 338 23.08 -6.54 -6.61
N ALA A 339 23.68 -5.41 -7.02
CA ALA A 339 25.13 -5.24 -7.12
C ALA A 339 25.83 -5.48 -5.78
N GLY A 340 26.80 -6.41 -5.75
CA GLY A 340 27.55 -6.79 -4.55
C GLY A 340 26.74 -7.54 -3.49
N ARG A 341 25.45 -7.81 -3.75
CA ARG A 341 24.53 -8.44 -2.79
C ARG A 341 24.06 -9.81 -3.24
N MET A 342 23.90 -10.02 -4.54
CA MET A 342 23.42 -11.28 -5.10
C MET A 342 24.44 -11.86 -6.09
N SER A 343 24.81 -13.14 -5.90
CA SER A 343 25.57 -13.86 -6.92
C SER A 343 24.65 -14.47 -7.96
N ARG A 344 24.82 -14.07 -9.23
CA ARG A 344 24.11 -14.66 -10.38
C ARG A 344 24.80 -15.91 -10.96
N SER A 345 25.87 -16.42 -10.34
CA SER A 345 26.61 -17.59 -10.85
C SER A 345 25.87 -18.90 -10.61
N SER A 346 25.08 -18.99 -9.53
CA SER A 346 24.26 -20.16 -9.19
C SER A 346 23.28 -20.53 -10.31
N TYR A 347 22.69 -19.53 -10.96
CA TYR A 347 21.81 -19.69 -12.11
C TYR A 347 22.49 -20.22 -13.38
N ASN A 348 23.83 -20.27 -13.43
CA ASN A 348 24.57 -20.88 -14.55
C ASN A 348 24.91 -22.35 -14.30
N LEU A 349 24.64 -22.90 -13.11
CA LEU A 349 24.98 -24.29 -12.77
C LEU A 349 23.98 -25.31 -13.33
N VAL A 350 22.82 -24.85 -13.79
CA VAL A 350 21.74 -25.68 -14.32
C VAL A 350 21.14 -24.98 -15.55
N PRO A 351 20.67 -25.73 -16.57
CA PRO A 351 19.98 -25.13 -17.70
C PRO A 351 18.80 -24.24 -17.26
N ARG A 352 18.72 -23.03 -17.83
CA ARG A 352 17.79 -21.97 -17.39
C ARG A 352 16.31 -22.35 -17.48
N TYR A 353 15.99 -23.24 -18.42
CA TYR A 353 14.63 -23.75 -18.65
C TYR A 353 14.15 -24.72 -17.57
N ILE A 354 15.04 -25.21 -16.69
CA ILE A 354 14.63 -26.07 -15.58
C ILE A 354 14.16 -25.18 -14.43
N PRO A 355 12.89 -25.26 -13.99
CA PRO A 355 12.42 -24.49 -12.85
C PRO A 355 13.20 -24.88 -11.59
N GLN A 356 13.73 -23.88 -10.90
CA GLN A 356 14.48 -24.09 -9.66
C GLN A 356 13.72 -23.52 -8.48
N LYS A 357 13.77 -24.23 -7.35
CA LYS A 357 13.40 -23.61 -6.06
C LYS A 357 14.42 -22.50 -5.79
N GLN A 358 13.93 -21.30 -5.53
CA GLN A 358 14.81 -20.18 -5.27
C GLN A 358 15.53 -20.34 -3.92
N PRO A 359 16.81 -19.93 -3.84
CA PRO A 359 17.52 -19.86 -2.58
C PRO A 359 16.84 -18.91 -1.58
N GLU A 360 17.00 -19.19 -0.28
CA GLU A 360 16.49 -18.32 0.80
C GLU A 360 17.02 -16.89 0.69
N GLU A 361 18.26 -16.73 0.23
CA GLU A 361 18.88 -15.43 -0.03
C GLU A 361 18.10 -14.60 -1.08
N VAL A 362 17.62 -15.24 -2.15
CA VAL A 362 16.80 -14.58 -3.19
C VAL A 362 15.45 -14.20 -2.63
N HIS A 363 14.83 -15.08 -1.82
CA HIS A 363 13.57 -14.76 -1.15
C HIS A 363 13.72 -13.55 -0.21
N ALA A 364 14.77 -13.51 0.61
CA ALA A 364 15.05 -12.38 1.49
C ALA A 364 15.28 -11.08 0.70
N PHE A 365 16.01 -11.16 -0.43
CA PHE A 365 16.22 -10.01 -1.30
C PHE A 365 14.92 -9.50 -1.94
N VAL A 366 14.08 -10.40 -2.49
CA VAL A 366 12.75 -10.04 -3.04
C VAL A 366 11.88 -9.38 -1.97
N THR A 367 11.88 -9.93 -0.75
CA THR A 367 11.16 -9.33 0.38
C THR A 367 11.66 -7.91 0.66
N GLU A 368 12.97 -7.70 0.78
CA GLU A 368 13.52 -6.36 1.03
C GLU A 368 13.17 -5.38 -0.09
N VAL A 369 13.29 -5.79 -1.35
CA VAL A 369 12.91 -4.96 -2.51
C VAL A 369 11.44 -4.57 -2.45
N ALA A 370 10.55 -5.50 -2.11
CA ALA A 370 9.11 -5.23 -2.00
C ALA A 370 8.81 -4.14 -0.95
N TYR A 371 9.36 -4.29 0.26
CA TYR A 371 9.19 -3.30 1.32
C TYR A 371 9.84 -1.96 0.96
N LYS A 372 11.00 -1.97 0.29
CA LYS A 372 11.65 -0.75 -0.19
C LYS A 372 10.78 -0.01 -1.21
N MET A 373 10.16 -0.71 -2.16
CA MET A 373 9.25 -0.09 -3.15
C MET A 373 8.03 0.54 -2.46
N GLN A 374 7.44 -0.13 -1.48
CA GLN A 374 6.32 0.43 -0.71
C GLN A 374 6.72 1.66 0.11
N LEU A 375 7.89 1.66 0.74
CA LEU A 375 8.40 2.83 1.45
C LEU A 375 8.65 4.01 0.50
N LEU A 376 9.04 3.76 -0.76
CA LEU A 376 9.13 4.80 -1.79
C LEU A 376 7.76 5.32 -2.21
N GLN A 377 6.75 4.46 -2.34
CA GLN A 377 5.35 4.88 -2.60
C GLN A 377 4.83 5.77 -1.46
N ILE A 378 5.07 5.36 -0.20
CA ILE A 378 4.70 6.12 1.00
C ILE A 378 5.41 7.48 1.03
N LYS A 379 6.72 7.51 0.79
CA LYS A 379 7.51 8.75 0.78
C LYS A 379 6.99 9.75 -0.25
N ASN A 380 6.48 9.27 -1.37
CA ASN A 380 6.00 10.09 -2.47
C ASN A 380 4.47 10.31 -2.44
N MET A 381 3.79 9.88 -1.37
CA MET A 381 2.35 10.04 -1.23
C MET A 381 2.00 11.50 -0.95
N VAL A 382 1.11 12.04 -1.78
CA VAL A 382 0.57 13.39 -1.61
C VAL A 382 -0.57 13.36 -0.59
N LEU A 383 -0.55 14.29 0.34
CA LEU A 383 -1.60 14.50 1.32
C LEU A 383 -2.44 15.72 0.95
N SER A 384 -3.75 15.60 1.16
CA SER A 384 -4.70 16.71 1.03
C SER A 384 -4.92 17.39 2.40
N PRO A 385 -5.35 18.66 2.42
CA PRO A 385 -5.73 19.37 3.65
C PRO A 385 -6.77 18.61 4.49
N TRP A 386 -7.71 17.92 3.82
CA TRP A 386 -8.76 17.14 4.46
C TRP A 386 -8.25 16.07 5.42
N THR A 387 -7.14 15.42 5.07
CA THR A 387 -6.54 14.40 5.95
C THR A 387 -6.13 14.98 7.31
N LEU A 388 -5.58 16.19 7.32
CA LEU A 388 -5.18 16.92 8.54
C LEU A 388 -6.41 17.36 9.33
N ILE A 389 -7.40 17.93 8.65
CA ILE A 389 -8.67 18.40 9.25
C ILE A 389 -9.37 17.25 9.99
N ILE A 390 -9.49 16.08 9.35
CA ILE A 390 -10.13 14.91 9.97
C ILE A 390 -9.33 14.37 11.16
N ALA A 391 -8.00 14.38 11.10
CA ALA A 391 -7.18 13.98 12.24
C ALA A 391 -7.43 14.89 13.47
N VAL A 392 -7.53 16.20 13.25
CA VAL A 392 -7.88 17.16 14.31
C VAL A 392 -9.30 16.94 14.82
N LEU A 393 -10.29 16.82 13.93
CA LEU A 393 -11.71 16.62 14.30
C LEU A 393 -11.91 15.31 15.09
N LEU A 394 -11.24 14.22 14.71
CA LEU A 394 -11.35 12.93 15.42
C LEU A 394 -10.82 12.99 16.85
N GLN A 395 -9.80 13.81 17.12
CA GLN A 395 -9.26 14.01 18.47
C GLN A 395 -10.07 15.02 19.31
N ASN A 396 -10.94 15.82 18.69
CA ASN A 396 -11.70 16.88 19.34
C ASN A 396 -13.22 16.75 19.07
N ARG A 397 -13.73 15.52 19.01
CA ARG A 397 -15.15 15.23 18.75
C ARG A 397 -16.07 15.78 19.86
N PRO A 398 -17.35 16.06 19.55
CA PRO A 398 -18.04 15.87 18.27
C PRO A 398 -18.02 17.09 17.33
N SER A 399 -17.71 18.27 17.85
CA SER A 399 -17.66 19.52 17.10
C SER A 399 -16.49 20.39 17.52
N MET A 400 -16.09 21.32 16.66
CA MET A 400 -15.01 22.27 16.89
C MET A 400 -15.35 23.61 16.26
N ASP A 401 -14.93 24.70 16.90
CA ASP A 401 -15.01 26.04 16.31
C ASP A 401 -14.14 26.13 15.04
N LEU A 402 -14.62 26.84 14.02
CA LEU A 402 -13.91 26.94 12.74
C LEU A 402 -12.51 27.57 12.92
N ASP A 403 -12.38 28.60 13.76
CA ASP A 403 -11.11 29.29 13.95
C ASP A 403 -10.09 28.37 14.64
N ASP A 404 -10.53 27.67 15.69
CA ASP A 404 -9.72 26.66 16.39
C ASP A 404 -9.29 25.52 15.44
N LEU A 405 -10.19 25.08 14.55
CA LEU A 405 -9.91 24.04 13.57
C LEU A 405 -8.85 24.49 12.57
N VAL A 406 -8.95 25.73 12.08
CA VAL A 406 -7.99 26.32 11.15
C VAL A 406 -6.62 26.42 11.82
N GLU A 407 -6.54 26.92 13.06
CA GLU A 407 -5.29 27.03 13.80
C GLU A 407 -4.62 25.66 14.00
N LYS A 408 -5.35 24.68 14.53
CA LYS A 408 -4.83 23.31 14.76
C LYS A 408 -4.44 22.62 13.46
N THR A 409 -5.18 22.85 12.37
CA THR A 409 -4.85 22.31 11.05
C THR A 409 -3.56 22.90 10.51
N LEU A 410 -3.33 24.21 10.68
CA LEU A 410 -2.08 24.87 10.29
C LEU A 410 -0.89 24.40 11.12
N TRP A 411 -1.07 24.22 12.43
CA TRP A 411 -0.04 23.62 13.29
C TRP A 411 0.32 22.20 12.80
N LEU A 412 -0.69 21.36 12.54
CA LEU A 412 -0.47 20.01 12.05
C LEU A 412 0.15 19.98 10.65
N LYS A 413 -0.19 20.94 9.78
CA LYS A 413 0.50 21.15 8.49
C LYS A 413 2.00 21.36 8.71
N GLY A 414 2.38 22.26 9.61
CA GLY A 414 3.79 22.51 9.94
C GLY A 414 4.50 21.27 10.47
N LEU A 415 3.87 20.53 11.38
CA LEU A 415 4.42 19.29 11.93
C LEU A 415 4.57 18.20 10.85
N THR A 416 3.58 18.04 9.98
CA THR A 416 3.61 17.10 8.85
C THR A 416 4.77 17.39 7.91
N GLN A 417 5.00 18.67 7.58
CA GLN A 417 6.12 19.10 6.75
C GLN A 417 7.47 18.87 7.46
N ALA A 418 7.56 19.15 8.76
CA ALA A 418 8.76 18.89 9.55
C ALA A 418 9.16 17.40 9.54
N PHE A 419 8.16 16.51 9.55
CA PHE A 419 8.33 15.06 9.47
C PHE A 419 8.53 14.54 8.03
N GLY A 420 8.54 15.42 7.04
CA GLY A 420 8.84 15.09 5.64
C GLY A 420 7.63 14.59 4.84
N GLY A 421 6.41 14.83 5.33
CA GLY A 421 5.18 14.58 4.57
C GLY A 421 5.05 15.53 3.38
N PHE A 422 4.55 15.01 2.26
CA PHE A 422 4.27 15.82 1.07
C PHE A 422 2.82 16.30 1.09
N LEU A 423 2.59 17.55 1.48
CA LEU A 423 1.27 18.15 1.53
C LEU A 423 1.08 19.09 0.33
N VAL A 424 -0.01 18.91 -0.42
CA VAL A 424 -0.45 19.91 -1.41
C VAL A 424 -1.41 20.86 -0.72
N TRP A 425 -0.96 22.10 -0.53
CA TRP A 425 -1.75 23.18 0.04
C TRP A 425 -1.82 24.33 -0.97
N PRO A 426 -3.00 24.89 -1.28
CA PRO A 426 -3.09 26.03 -2.20
C PRO A 426 -2.37 27.27 -1.62
N ASP A 427 -1.25 27.69 -2.24
CA ASP A 427 -0.41 28.79 -1.72
C ASP A 427 -1.11 30.17 -1.78
N ASN A 428 -2.06 30.35 -2.70
CA ASN A 428 -2.73 31.63 -2.96
C ASN A 428 -4.08 31.78 -2.25
N LYS A 429 -4.40 30.93 -1.28
CA LYS A 429 -5.68 30.98 -0.55
C LYS A 429 -5.48 31.10 0.96
N PRO A 430 -6.31 31.91 1.64
CA PRO A 430 -6.40 31.90 3.10
C PRO A 430 -6.66 30.48 3.62
N ALA A 431 -6.11 30.16 4.79
CA ALA A 431 -6.23 28.83 5.38
C ALA A 431 -7.69 28.45 5.68
N GLU A 432 -8.48 29.43 6.13
CA GLU A 432 -9.91 29.27 6.37
C GLU A 432 -10.67 28.82 5.11
N GLU A 433 -10.42 29.46 3.96
CA GLU A 433 -11.03 29.07 2.68
C GLU A 433 -10.66 27.64 2.27
N VAL A 434 -9.40 27.22 2.52
CA VAL A 434 -8.96 25.85 2.23
C VAL A 434 -9.68 24.83 3.11
N VAL A 435 -9.85 25.15 4.41
CA VAL A 435 -10.59 24.30 5.35
C VAL A 435 -12.07 24.22 4.98
N GLN A 436 -12.73 25.35 4.70
CA GLN A 436 -14.13 25.40 4.28
C GLN A 436 -14.36 24.66 2.96
N ALA A 437 -13.49 24.84 1.95
CA ALA A 437 -13.59 24.12 0.69
C ALA A 437 -13.43 22.60 0.87
N SER A 438 -12.56 22.16 1.78
CA SER A 438 -12.40 20.74 2.12
C SER A 438 -13.66 20.19 2.77
N ILE A 439 -14.25 20.92 3.73
CA ILE A 439 -15.51 20.53 4.37
C ILE A 439 -16.64 20.43 3.34
N LEU A 440 -16.71 21.37 2.39
CA LEU A 440 -17.71 21.35 1.33
C LEU A 440 -17.57 20.13 0.40
N LEU A 441 -16.35 19.77 0.02
CA LEU A 441 -16.09 18.57 -0.80
C LEU A 441 -16.52 17.29 -0.08
N HIS A 442 -16.35 17.25 1.25
CA HIS A 442 -16.67 16.12 2.12
C HIS A 442 -17.95 16.36 2.95
N SER A 443 -18.95 17.01 2.36
CA SER A 443 -20.19 17.37 3.03
C SER A 443 -21.04 16.18 3.49
N ASN A 444 -20.69 14.96 3.07
CA ASN A 444 -21.27 13.71 3.58
C ASN A 444 -20.74 13.32 4.97
N ILE A 445 -19.56 13.83 5.37
CA ILE A 445 -18.90 13.49 6.63
C ILE A 445 -19.01 14.61 7.66
N ALA A 446 -18.81 15.86 7.24
CA ALA A 446 -18.83 17.03 8.12
C ALA A 446 -19.66 18.17 7.53
N SER A 447 -20.11 19.08 8.39
CA SER A 447 -20.80 20.31 7.98
C SER A 447 -20.46 21.47 8.90
N LEU A 448 -20.41 22.67 8.34
CA LEU A 448 -20.26 23.92 9.08
C LEU A 448 -21.64 24.49 9.42
N VAL A 449 -21.93 24.68 10.71
CA VAL A 449 -23.20 25.23 11.22
C VAL A 449 -22.88 26.27 12.30
N ARG A 450 -23.21 27.55 12.07
CA ARG A 450 -22.96 28.65 13.03
C ARG A 450 -21.52 28.65 13.54
N ASP A 451 -20.56 28.66 12.61
CA ASP A 451 -19.10 28.65 12.87
C ASP A 451 -18.59 27.41 13.63
N GLN A 452 -19.44 26.40 13.83
CA GLN A 452 -19.05 25.12 14.39
C GLN A 452 -19.00 24.06 13.29
N VAL A 453 -17.86 23.39 13.18
CA VAL A 453 -17.69 22.23 12.31
C VAL A 453 -18.12 20.99 13.07
N ILE A 454 -19.15 20.31 12.59
CA ILE A 454 -19.79 19.18 13.24
C ILE A 454 -19.63 17.95 12.35
N LEU A 455 -19.15 16.84 12.92
CA LEU A 455 -19.19 15.55 12.24
C LEU A 455 -20.63 15.04 12.18
N LYS A 456 -21.03 14.47 11.05
CA LYS A 456 -22.37 13.87 10.85
C LYS A 456 -22.46 12.50 11.53
N VAL A 457 -22.38 12.52 12.85
CA VAL A 457 -22.47 11.34 13.72
C VAL A 457 -23.77 11.32 14.54
N ASP A 458 -24.50 12.44 14.55
CA ASP A 458 -25.58 12.71 15.51
C ASP A 458 -26.91 12.87 14.77
N SER A 459 -27.57 11.75 14.46
CA SER A 459 -29.03 11.71 14.31
C SER A 459 -29.57 11.14 15.62
N ARG A 460 -30.53 11.82 16.25
CA ARG A 460 -31.10 11.46 17.57
C ARG A 460 -31.84 10.12 17.62
N ASP A 461 -31.91 9.42 16.50
CA ASP A 461 -32.15 7.99 16.43
C ASP A 461 -30.91 7.38 15.80
N SER A 462 -30.40 6.27 16.36
CA SER A 462 -29.37 5.43 15.74
C SER A 462 -29.88 4.95 14.39
N GLU A 463 -29.81 5.81 13.36
CA GLU A 463 -30.31 5.50 12.03
C GLU A 463 -29.53 4.29 11.55
N VAL A 464 -30.27 3.20 11.38
CA VAL A 464 -29.72 1.95 10.88
C VAL A 464 -29.81 2.01 9.36
N VAL A 465 -28.66 2.21 8.70
CA VAL A 465 -28.57 2.18 7.24
C VAL A 465 -28.06 0.79 6.84
N ASP A 466 -28.88 0.04 6.10
CA ASP A 466 -28.57 -1.34 5.67
C ASP A 466 -28.21 -2.30 6.83
N GLY A 467 -28.81 -2.12 8.01
CA GLY A 467 -28.55 -2.95 9.19
C GLY A 467 -27.34 -2.49 10.03
N LEU A 468 -26.71 -1.36 9.68
CA LEU A 468 -25.53 -0.81 10.37
C LEU A 468 -25.81 0.56 10.98
N ILE A 469 -25.19 0.81 12.13
CA ILE A 469 -25.31 2.10 12.83
C ILE A 469 -24.59 3.17 12.02
N PHE A 470 -25.32 4.21 11.59
CA PHE A 470 -24.80 5.30 10.76
C PHE A 470 -23.54 5.97 11.35
N GLN A 471 -23.51 6.17 12.68
CA GLN A 471 -22.34 6.69 13.39
C GLN A 471 -21.06 5.87 13.13
N HIS A 472 -21.14 4.54 13.12
CA HIS A 472 -20.00 3.67 12.84
C HIS A 472 -19.48 3.86 11.42
N ILE A 473 -20.39 4.08 10.48
CA ILE A 473 -20.04 4.33 9.07
C ILE A 473 -19.24 5.63 8.98
N THR A 474 -19.78 6.74 9.48
CA THR A 474 -19.10 8.05 9.43
C THR A 474 -17.73 8.02 10.12
N LEU A 475 -17.62 7.41 11.31
CA LEU A 475 -16.37 7.39 12.05
C LEU A 475 -15.31 6.48 11.42
N LEU A 476 -15.69 5.37 10.79
CA LEU A 476 -14.75 4.55 10.02
C LEU A 476 -14.33 5.25 8.71
N MET A 477 -15.22 6.01 8.07
CA MET A 477 -14.85 6.87 6.93
C MET A 477 -13.81 7.92 7.36
N CYS A 478 -14.04 8.60 8.48
CA CYS A 478 -13.06 9.53 9.06
C CYS A 478 -11.73 8.83 9.35
N SER A 479 -11.78 7.63 9.94
CA SER A 479 -10.59 6.83 10.25
C SER A 479 -9.79 6.49 8.99
N ALA A 480 -10.46 6.18 7.87
CA ALA A 480 -9.78 5.96 6.59
C ALA A 480 -9.05 7.22 6.08
N TYR A 481 -9.63 8.42 6.21
CA TYR A 481 -8.93 9.66 5.84
C TYR A 481 -7.75 9.97 6.78
N ARG A 482 -7.92 9.79 8.10
CA ARG A 482 -6.82 9.89 9.09
C ARG A 482 -5.70 8.90 8.78
N ASN A 483 -6.03 7.69 8.34
CA ASN A 483 -5.05 6.63 8.08
C ASN A 483 -4.04 6.97 6.98
N GLN A 484 -4.38 7.89 6.07
CA GLN A 484 -3.45 8.39 5.06
C GLN A 484 -2.26 9.13 5.69
N LEU A 485 -2.43 9.74 6.87
CA LEU A 485 -1.34 10.43 7.56
C LEU A 485 -0.40 9.50 8.31
N LEU A 486 -0.87 8.33 8.74
CA LEU A 486 -0.20 7.53 9.77
C LEU A 486 1.23 7.12 9.40
N ASN A 487 1.49 6.84 8.12
CA ASN A 487 2.81 6.41 7.69
C ASN A 487 3.91 7.47 7.92
N ILE A 488 3.57 8.76 7.97
CA ILE A 488 4.51 9.86 8.28
C ILE A 488 4.77 9.92 9.79
N PHE A 489 3.76 9.59 10.59
CA PHE A 489 3.80 9.75 12.04
C PHE A 489 4.16 8.48 12.81
N VAL A 490 4.16 7.30 12.19
CA VAL A 490 4.31 6.02 12.91
C VAL A 490 5.59 5.93 13.74
N ARG A 491 6.77 6.27 13.18
CA ARG A 491 8.02 6.21 13.95
C ARG A 491 8.01 7.15 15.17
N PRO A 492 7.77 8.47 15.02
CA PRO A 492 7.73 9.37 16.16
C PRO A 492 6.59 9.07 17.14
N SER A 493 5.43 8.60 16.66
CA SER A 493 4.31 8.20 17.53
C SER A 493 4.62 6.96 18.36
N LEU A 494 5.30 5.96 17.82
CA LEU A 494 5.72 4.80 18.60
C LEU A 494 6.76 5.18 19.67
N VAL A 495 7.62 6.16 19.41
CA VAL A 495 8.52 6.72 20.44
C VAL A 495 7.73 7.48 21.50
N ALA A 496 6.75 8.29 21.10
CA ALA A 496 5.90 9.05 22.03
C ALA A 496 5.08 8.12 22.95
N ILE A 497 4.49 7.06 22.40
CA ILE A 497 3.80 6.04 23.19
C ILE A 497 4.80 5.32 24.10
N ALA A 498 5.96 4.91 23.60
CA ALA A 498 6.99 4.27 24.42
C ALA A 498 7.42 5.16 25.60
N LEU A 499 7.58 6.47 25.39
CA LEU A 499 7.87 7.43 26.47
C LEU A 499 6.76 7.46 27.52
N GLN A 500 5.48 7.48 27.10
CA GLN A 500 4.34 7.43 28.01
C GLN A 500 4.30 6.12 28.83
N MET A 501 4.71 5.01 28.23
CA MET A 501 4.74 3.69 28.88
C MET A 501 5.93 3.49 29.82
N THR A 502 6.98 4.33 29.72
CA THR A 502 8.21 4.19 30.51
C THR A 502 8.37 5.31 31.55
N PRO A 503 8.31 5.02 32.87
CA PRO A 503 8.39 6.05 33.90
C PRO A 503 9.78 6.70 34.07
N GLY A 504 10.83 6.16 33.43
CA GLY A 504 12.22 6.52 33.71
C GLY A 504 12.94 7.34 32.64
N TYR A 505 12.32 7.67 31.50
CA TYR A 505 12.93 8.39 30.35
C TYR A 505 14.27 7.83 29.81
N ARG A 506 14.74 6.69 30.32
CA ARG A 506 15.97 6.04 29.90
C ARG A 506 15.81 5.50 28.48
N LYS A 507 16.73 5.87 27.60
CA LYS A 507 16.71 5.53 26.18
C LYS A 507 16.58 4.03 25.92
N GLU A 508 17.23 3.20 26.72
CA GLU A 508 17.19 1.73 26.59
C GLU A 508 15.81 1.14 26.91
N ASP A 509 15.14 1.67 27.93
CA ASP A 509 13.80 1.24 28.34
C ASP A 509 12.78 1.68 27.28
N VAL A 510 12.92 2.92 26.77
CA VAL A 510 12.09 3.44 25.66
C VAL A 510 12.31 2.63 24.38
N TYR A 511 13.55 2.28 24.05
CA TYR A 511 13.85 1.44 22.88
C TYR A 511 13.24 0.04 23.00
N SER A 512 13.31 -0.57 24.18
CA SER A 512 12.69 -1.87 24.46
C SER A 512 11.17 -1.82 24.26
N CYS A 513 10.52 -0.76 24.77
CA CYS A 513 9.09 -0.53 24.57
C CYS A 513 8.74 -0.24 23.10
N PHE A 514 9.52 0.59 22.41
CA PHE A 514 9.36 0.86 20.98
C PHE A 514 9.43 -0.43 20.16
N ARG A 515 10.41 -1.29 20.44
CA ARG A 515 10.56 -2.58 19.77
C ARG A 515 9.33 -3.46 19.97
N PHE A 516 8.83 -3.55 21.20
CA PHE A 516 7.60 -4.28 21.51
C PHE A 516 6.41 -3.74 20.69
N LEU A 517 6.17 -2.43 20.70
CA LEU A 517 5.06 -1.82 19.96
C LEU A 517 5.21 -2.04 18.44
N ARG A 518 6.42 -1.94 17.90
CA ARG A 518 6.70 -2.24 16.49
C ARG A 518 6.39 -3.68 16.13
N ASP A 519 6.70 -4.64 17.01
CA ASP A 519 6.43 -6.06 16.78
C ASP A 519 4.93 -6.37 16.87
N VAL A 520 4.19 -5.69 17.76
CA VAL A 520 2.72 -5.74 17.86
C VAL A 520 2.08 -5.20 16.58
N PHE A 521 2.50 -4.01 16.12
CA PHE A 521 1.89 -3.32 14.98
C PHE A 521 2.53 -3.63 13.62
N ALA A 522 3.31 -4.72 13.50
CA ALA A 522 4.01 -5.05 12.27
C ALA A 522 3.09 -5.38 11.08
N ASP A 523 1.83 -5.76 11.32
CA ASP A 523 0.80 -5.94 10.28
C ASP A 523 -0.04 -4.68 10.03
N GLU A 524 0.04 -3.68 10.93
CA GLU A 524 -0.67 -2.40 10.78
C GLU A 524 0.09 -1.42 9.90
N PHE A 525 1.41 -1.40 10.05
CA PHE A 525 2.29 -0.41 9.43
C PHE A 525 3.49 -1.05 8.73
N ILE A 526 4.06 -0.34 7.76
CA ILE A 526 5.18 -0.83 6.97
C ILE A 526 6.51 -0.52 7.66
N PHE A 527 7.21 -1.57 8.09
CA PHE A 527 8.58 -1.53 8.60
C PHE A 527 9.49 -2.38 7.73
N LEU A 528 10.69 -1.88 7.43
CA LEU A 528 11.68 -2.70 6.73
C LEU A 528 12.19 -3.80 7.68
N PRO A 529 12.17 -5.08 7.29
CA PRO A 529 12.73 -6.15 8.12
C PRO A 529 14.20 -5.87 8.49
N GLY A 530 14.58 -6.14 9.75
CA GLY A 530 15.94 -5.91 10.25
C GLY A 530 16.30 -4.46 10.62
N ASN A 531 15.43 -3.48 10.40
CA ASN A 531 15.72 -2.05 10.62
C ASN A 531 15.23 -1.47 11.96
N THR A 532 14.95 -2.27 12.99
CA THR A 532 14.34 -1.81 14.26
C THR A 532 15.05 -0.60 14.88
N LEU A 533 16.38 -0.65 14.99
CA LEU A 533 17.17 0.45 15.56
C LEU A 533 17.08 1.72 14.69
N LYS A 534 17.12 1.57 13.36
CA LYS A 534 16.99 2.69 12.43
C LYS A 534 15.61 3.34 12.49
N ASP A 535 14.54 2.54 12.60
CA ASP A 535 13.17 3.05 12.78
C ASP A 535 13.06 3.86 14.10
N PHE A 536 13.70 3.39 15.18
CA PHE A 536 13.74 4.10 16.47
C PHE A 536 14.53 5.40 16.40
N GLU A 537 15.72 5.37 15.80
CA GLU A 537 16.57 6.54 15.60
C GLU A 537 15.90 7.58 14.71
N GLU A 538 15.18 7.17 13.66
CA GLU A 538 14.37 8.06 12.82
C GLU A 538 13.25 8.72 13.64
N GLY A 539 12.52 7.96 14.45
CA GLY A 539 11.48 8.52 15.33
C GLY A 539 12.04 9.56 16.31
N CYS A 540 13.17 9.25 16.96
CA CYS A 540 13.88 10.17 17.85
C CYS A 540 14.35 11.43 17.11
N TYR A 541 14.94 11.26 15.91
CA TYR A 541 15.42 12.36 15.09
C TYR A 541 14.29 13.33 14.71
N LEU A 542 13.15 12.79 14.28
CA LEU A 542 11.99 13.62 13.92
C LEU A 542 11.46 14.42 15.10
N LEU A 543 11.36 13.80 16.28
CA LEU A 543 10.95 14.48 17.50
C LEU A 543 11.96 15.56 17.96
N CYS A 544 13.27 15.31 17.82
CA CYS A 544 14.29 16.32 18.08
C CYS A 544 14.17 17.50 17.09
N LYS A 545 13.94 17.20 15.80
CA LYS A 545 13.80 18.21 14.74
C LYS A 545 12.59 19.11 14.96
N SER A 546 11.51 18.60 15.56
CA SER A 546 10.34 19.40 15.96
C SER A 546 10.47 20.02 17.35
N GLU A 547 11.67 20.03 17.95
CA GLU A 547 11.95 20.52 19.31
C GLU A 547 11.10 19.83 20.41
N ALA A 548 10.51 18.67 20.12
CA ALA A 548 9.61 17.99 21.05
C ALA A 548 10.37 17.23 22.15
N VAL A 549 11.56 16.73 21.82
CA VAL A 549 12.42 16.01 22.76
C VAL A 549 13.88 16.43 22.62
N GLN A 550 14.66 16.21 23.67
CA GLN A 550 16.11 16.27 23.68
C GLN A 550 16.67 14.88 23.98
N VAL A 551 17.39 14.31 23.01
CA VAL A 551 17.98 12.97 23.15
C VAL A 551 19.43 13.11 23.60
N THR A 552 19.73 12.60 24.79
CA THR A 552 21.09 12.46 25.30
C THR A 552 21.61 11.03 25.05
N MET A 553 22.84 10.74 25.49
CA MET A 553 23.39 9.39 25.40
C MET A 553 22.61 8.36 26.24
N LYS A 554 21.96 8.78 27.32
CA LYS A 554 21.29 7.89 28.28
C LYS A 554 19.78 8.06 28.33
N ASP A 555 19.28 9.28 28.13
CA ASP A 555 17.89 9.66 28.41
C ASP A 555 17.28 10.45 27.24
N ILE A 556 15.96 10.37 27.12
CA ILE A 556 15.15 11.15 26.19
C ILE A 556 14.24 12.08 27.00
N LEU A 557 14.54 13.37 27.00
CA LEU A 557 13.84 14.37 27.81
C LEU A 557 12.78 15.09 26.97
N VAL A 558 11.57 15.23 27.50
CA VAL A 558 10.46 15.95 26.84
C VAL A 558 10.59 17.45 27.14
N THR A 559 10.46 18.28 26.11
CA THR A 559 10.47 19.75 26.26
C THR A 559 9.07 20.28 26.58
N GLU A 560 8.94 21.54 27.00
CA GLU A 560 7.61 22.15 27.25
C GLU A 560 6.72 22.14 26.00
N LYS A 561 7.28 22.52 24.83
CA LYS A 561 6.59 22.42 23.53
C LYS A 561 6.30 20.97 23.13
N GLY A 562 7.12 20.03 23.61
CA GLY A 562 7.00 18.62 23.35
C GLY A 562 5.71 18.00 23.83
N ASN A 563 5.13 18.50 24.92
CA ASN A 563 3.89 17.96 25.48
C ASN A 563 2.75 17.96 24.44
N THR A 564 2.52 19.08 23.75
CA THR A 564 1.46 19.17 22.72
C THR A 564 1.73 18.24 21.54
N VAL A 565 2.99 18.12 21.10
CA VAL A 565 3.37 17.20 20.01
C VAL A 565 3.15 15.75 20.45
N LEU A 566 3.63 15.36 21.64
CA LEU A 566 3.49 14.01 22.15
C LEU A 566 2.01 13.65 22.39
N GLU A 567 1.22 14.55 22.96
CA GLU A 567 -0.23 14.37 23.15
C GLU A 567 -0.95 14.10 21.83
N PHE A 568 -0.66 14.89 20.78
CA PHE A 568 -1.22 14.66 19.45
C PHE A 568 -0.78 13.31 18.87
N LEU A 569 0.52 12.96 18.97
CA LEU A 569 1.07 11.74 18.42
C LEU A 569 0.54 10.49 19.12
N ILE A 570 0.39 10.55 20.44
CA ILE A 570 -0.23 9.51 21.25
C ILE A 570 -1.71 9.41 20.87
N GLY A 571 -2.44 10.54 20.83
CA GLY A 571 -3.85 10.57 20.43
C GLY A 571 -4.11 10.01 19.03
N LEU A 572 -3.18 10.21 18.09
CA LEU A 572 -3.27 9.72 16.72
C LEU A 572 -3.17 8.19 16.65
N PHE A 573 -2.40 7.55 17.53
CA PHE A 573 -2.16 6.11 17.53
C PHE A 573 -2.86 5.35 18.67
N LYS A 574 -3.43 6.06 19.65
CA LYS A 574 -4.24 5.50 20.74
C LYS A 574 -5.31 4.53 20.25
N PRO A 575 -6.05 4.78 19.15
CA PRO A 575 -7.06 3.84 18.68
C PRO A 575 -6.49 2.46 18.31
N PHE A 576 -5.24 2.37 17.84
CA PHE A 576 -4.61 1.07 17.56
C PHE A 576 -4.25 0.33 18.84
N VAL A 577 -3.70 1.03 19.84
CA VAL A 577 -3.41 0.44 21.16
C VAL A 577 -4.70 -0.06 21.83
N GLU A 578 -5.74 0.78 21.87
CA GLU A 578 -7.04 0.42 22.44
C GLU A 578 -7.71 -0.72 21.68
N SER A 579 -7.58 -0.77 20.34
CA SER A 579 -8.13 -1.87 19.54
C SER A 579 -7.54 -3.22 19.95
N TYR A 580 -6.23 -3.28 20.13
CA TYR A 580 -5.54 -4.51 20.51
C TYR A 580 -5.86 -4.89 21.96
N GLN A 581 -6.02 -3.92 22.87
CA GLN A 581 -6.50 -4.17 24.24
C GLN A 581 -7.92 -4.75 24.27
N ILE A 582 -8.85 -4.17 23.50
CA ILE A 582 -10.24 -4.66 23.40
C ILE A 582 -10.27 -6.08 22.84
N ILE A 583 -9.46 -6.37 21.82
CA ILE A 583 -9.33 -7.70 21.25
C ILE A 583 -8.76 -8.69 22.27
N CYS A 584 -7.74 -8.32 23.05
CA CYS A 584 -7.22 -9.18 24.12
C CYS A 584 -8.29 -9.46 25.19
N LYS A 585 -9.07 -8.45 25.59
CA LYS A 585 -10.19 -8.63 26.54
C LYS A 585 -11.25 -9.57 26.00
N TYR A 586 -11.60 -9.44 24.71
CA TYR A 586 -12.50 -10.39 24.05
C TYR A 586 -11.93 -11.81 24.06
N LEU A 587 -10.67 -11.99 23.67
CA LEU A 587 -10.01 -13.31 23.64
C LEU A 587 -9.97 -13.97 25.03
N LEU A 588 -9.77 -13.19 26.10
CA LEU A 588 -9.82 -13.67 27.49
C LEU A 588 -11.24 -14.00 27.97
N SER A 589 -12.27 -13.46 27.32
CA SER A 589 -13.68 -13.75 27.60
C SER A 589 -14.27 -14.85 26.71
N GLU A 590 -13.49 -15.35 25.74
CA GLU A 590 -13.95 -16.37 24.81
C GLU A 590 -14.01 -17.73 25.52
N GLU A 591 -15.20 -18.34 25.53
CA GLU A 591 -15.42 -19.64 26.16
C GLU A 591 -15.19 -20.79 25.18
N GLU A 592 -15.23 -20.54 23.87
CA GLU A 592 -14.92 -21.54 22.86
C GLU A 592 -13.42 -21.90 22.86
N GLU A 593 -13.10 -23.19 23.05
CA GLU A 593 -11.71 -23.70 23.03
C GLU A 593 -11.02 -23.45 21.66
N HIS A 594 -11.81 -23.39 20.59
CA HIS A 594 -11.34 -23.24 19.21
C HIS A 594 -12.31 -22.36 18.42
N PHE A 595 -11.79 -21.41 17.65
CA PHE A 595 -12.62 -20.60 16.73
C PHE A 595 -12.01 -20.52 15.32
N SER A 596 -12.85 -20.27 14.32
CA SER A 596 -12.41 -19.90 12.97
C SER A 596 -12.25 -18.39 12.82
N GLU A 597 -11.48 -17.95 11.83
CA GLU A 597 -11.33 -16.52 11.51
C GLU A 597 -12.70 -15.85 11.29
N LYS A 598 -13.65 -16.54 10.64
CA LYS A 598 -14.99 -15.99 10.39
C LYS A 598 -15.78 -15.78 11.69
N GLN A 599 -15.71 -16.72 12.63
CA GLN A 599 -16.35 -16.59 13.95
C GLN A 599 -15.72 -15.44 14.73
N TYR A 600 -14.39 -15.41 14.82
CA TYR A 600 -13.62 -14.34 15.47
C TYR A 600 -14.05 -12.94 15.00
N LEU A 601 -14.07 -12.73 13.68
CA LEU A 601 -14.44 -11.44 13.10
C LEU A 601 -15.87 -11.01 13.45
N ALA A 602 -16.81 -11.95 13.52
CA ALA A 602 -18.19 -11.64 13.91
C ALA A 602 -18.33 -11.38 15.42
N ALA A 603 -17.66 -12.18 16.24
CA ALA A 603 -17.71 -12.11 17.69
C ALA A 603 -17.02 -10.85 18.24
N VAL A 604 -15.84 -10.48 17.73
CA VAL A 604 -15.15 -9.22 18.09
C VAL A 604 -16.02 -8.00 17.78
N ARG A 605 -16.70 -7.98 16.62
CA ARG A 605 -17.63 -6.88 16.28
C ARG A 605 -18.77 -6.80 17.27
N LYS A 606 -19.40 -7.94 17.58
CA LYS A 606 -20.51 -7.99 18.54
C LYS A 606 -20.07 -7.50 19.92
N PHE A 607 -18.93 -7.99 20.42
CA PHE A 607 -18.34 -7.58 21.69
C PHE A 607 -18.02 -6.07 21.70
N THR A 608 -17.39 -5.57 20.64
CA THR A 608 -17.07 -4.14 20.52
C THR A 608 -18.32 -3.28 20.48
N SER A 609 -19.35 -3.66 19.70
CA SER A 609 -20.61 -2.92 19.65
C SER A 609 -21.25 -2.80 21.03
N GLN A 610 -21.23 -3.86 21.84
CA GLN A 610 -21.73 -3.80 23.22
C GLN A 610 -20.96 -2.79 24.09
N LEU A 611 -19.64 -2.72 23.95
CA LEU A 611 -18.82 -1.75 24.67
C LEU A 611 -19.08 -0.31 24.22
N LEU A 612 -19.34 -0.10 22.92
CA LEU A 612 -19.69 1.21 22.36
C LEU A 612 -21.09 1.64 22.82
N ASP A 613 -22.08 0.74 22.77
CA ASP A 613 -23.47 0.99 23.19
C ASP A 613 -23.55 1.32 24.70
N GLN A 614 -22.69 0.70 25.52
CA GLN A 614 -22.58 0.98 26.96
C GLN A 614 -21.78 2.25 27.27
N GLY A 615 -21.08 2.84 26.29
CA GLY A 615 -20.17 3.97 26.49
C GLY A 615 -18.86 3.62 27.21
N THR A 616 -18.58 2.33 27.43
CA THR A 616 -17.35 1.84 28.07
C THR A 616 -16.10 2.04 27.18
N SER A 617 -16.32 2.15 25.87
CA SER A 617 -15.28 2.47 24.89
C SER A 617 -15.78 3.50 23.89
N GLN A 618 -14.85 4.25 23.29
CA GLN A 618 -15.11 5.13 22.14
C GLN A 618 -14.23 4.76 20.93
N CYS A 619 -13.62 3.57 20.96
CA CYS A 619 -12.73 3.08 19.93
C CYS A 619 -13.52 2.35 18.83
N TYR A 620 -13.89 3.08 17.78
CA TYR A 620 -14.64 2.52 16.64
C TYR A 620 -13.74 1.76 15.66
N ASP A 621 -12.43 2.02 15.68
CA ASP A 621 -11.44 1.38 14.82
C ASP A 621 -11.46 -0.17 14.94
N VAL A 622 -11.80 -0.72 16.11
CA VAL A 622 -11.91 -2.18 16.33
C VAL A 622 -13.00 -2.83 15.47
N LEU A 623 -14.03 -2.08 15.06
CA LEU A 623 -15.08 -2.60 14.19
C LEU A 623 -14.56 -2.95 12.78
N SER A 624 -13.43 -2.35 12.39
CA SER A 624 -12.79 -2.59 11.11
C SER A 624 -12.25 -4.00 11.01
N SER A 625 -12.75 -4.78 10.04
CA SER A 625 -12.24 -6.13 9.78
C SER A 625 -10.76 -6.17 9.38
N ASP A 626 -10.20 -5.06 8.87
CA ASP A 626 -8.75 -4.94 8.62
C ASP A 626 -7.97 -4.96 9.95
N VAL A 627 -8.39 -4.14 10.93
CA VAL A 627 -7.75 -4.08 12.27
C VAL A 627 -7.88 -5.43 12.97
N GLN A 628 -9.06 -6.06 12.91
CA GLN A 628 -9.28 -7.38 13.51
C GLN A 628 -8.36 -8.45 12.90
N LYS A 629 -8.22 -8.49 11.58
CA LYS A 629 -7.34 -9.46 10.89
C LYS A 629 -5.87 -9.21 11.21
N ASN A 630 -5.46 -7.95 11.24
CA ASN A 630 -4.10 -7.56 11.59
C ASN A 630 -3.77 -7.94 13.04
N ALA A 631 -4.68 -7.66 13.97
CA ALA A 631 -4.52 -8.04 15.37
C ALA A 631 -4.47 -9.58 15.54
N LEU A 632 -5.31 -10.34 14.84
CA LEU A 632 -5.23 -11.80 14.86
C LEU A 632 -3.89 -12.31 14.31
N ALA A 633 -3.39 -11.73 13.22
CA ALA A 633 -2.08 -12.08 12.66
C ALA A 633 -0.93 -11.75 13.64
N ALA A 634 -1.01 -10.61 14.32
CA ALA A 634 -0.07 -10.22 15.36
C ALA A 634 -0.13 -11.17 16.57
N CYS A 635 -1.32 -11.50 17.07
CA CYS A 635 -1.50 -12.47 18.15
C CYS A 635 -0.91 -13.84 17.81
N VAL A 636 -1.06 -14.29 16.56
CA VAL A 636 -0.42 -15.54 16.10
C VAL A 636 1.10 -15.42 16.09
N ARG A 637 1.65 -14.32 15.56
CA ARG A 637 3.11 -14.10 15.54
C ARG A 637 3.71 -13.99 16.95
N LEU A 638 2.97 -13.41 17.88
CA LEU A 638 3.40 -13.20 19.28
C LEU A 638 3.13 -14.40 20.19
N GLY A 639 2.56 -15.50 19.68
CA GLY A 639 2.25 -16.69 20.48
C GLY A 639 1.06 -16.55 21.44
N VAL A 640 0.27 -15.48 21.28
CA VAL A 640 -0.97 -15.21 22.04
C VAL A 640 -2.11 -16.09 21.55
N VAL A 641 -2.10 -16.42 20.25
CA VAL A 641 -3.06 -17.33 19.64
C VAL A 641 -2.31 -18.40 18.85
N GLU A 642 -2.61 -19.67 19.09
CA GLU A 642 -2.07 -20.77 18.29
C GLU A 642 -2.91 -20.97 17.03
N LYS A 643 -2.26 -21.11 15.88
CA LYS A 643 -2.93 -21.41 14.60
C LYS A 643 -2.70 -22.87 14.22
N LYS A 644 -3.77 -23.65 14.09
CA LYS A 644 -3.73 -25.04 13.60
C LYS A 644 -4.51 -25.15 12.28
N LYS A 645 -4.02 -25.98 11.35
CA LYS A 645 -4.67 -26.22 10.06
C LYS A 645 -5.34 -27.59 10.06
N ILE A 646 -6.66 -27.64 9.97
CA ILE A 646 -7.47 -28.88 9.92
C ILE A 646 -8.32 -28.85 8.65
N ASN A 647 -8.22 -29.88 7.80
CA ASN A 647 -9.06 -30.04 6.60
C ASN A 647 -9.14 -28.78 5.71
N ASN A 648 -7.99 -28.14 5.46
CA ASN A 648 -7.85 -26.84 4.76
C ASN A 648 -8.44 -25.60 5.46
N ASN A 649 -9.10 -25.74 6.61
CA ASN A 649 -9.53 -24.62 7.44
C ASN A 649 -8.48 -24.31 8.52
N CYS A 650 -8.34 -23.02 8.85
CA CYS A 650 -7.51 -22.58 9.97
C CYS A 650 -8.40 -22.42 11.20
N ILE A 651 -8.02 -23.09 12.29
CA ILE A 651 -8.62 -22.95 13.62
C ILE A 651 -7.59 -22.29 14.55
N PHE A 652 -8.10 -21.58 15.55
CA PHE A 652 -7.31 -20.75 16.45
C PHE A 652 -7.66 -21.05 17.90
N ASN A 653 -6.64 -21.09 18.76
CA ASN A 653 -6.77 -21.37 20.19
C ASN A 653 -6.09 -20.25 20.98
N VAL A 654 -6.71 -19.78 22.05
CA VAL A 654 -6.16 -18.71 22.90
C VAL A 654 -5.14 -19.28 23.88
N ASN A 655 -4.05 -18.54 24.10
CA ASN A 655 -3.08 -18.80 25.16
C ASN A 655 -3.28 -17.76 26.28
N ASP A 656 -4.15 -18.05 27.26
CA ASP A 656 -4.58 -17.07 28.27
C ASP A 656 -3.43 -16.38 29.02
N PRO A 657 -2.35 -17.07 29.46
CA PRO A 657 -1.20 -16.41 30.06
C PRO A 657 -0.54 -15.39 29.14
N ALA A 658 -0.35 -15.73 27.86
CA ALA A 658 0.26 -14.81 26.89
C ALA A 658 -0.69 -13.65 26.54
N THR A 659 -1.99 -13.91 26.43
CA THR A 659 -3.02 -12.88 26.19
C THR A 659 -3.10 -11.90 27.35
N THR A 660 -3.10 -12.38 28.59
CA THR A 660 -3.10 -11.54 29.80
C THR A 660 -1.86 -10.66 29.84
N LYS A 661 -0.67 -11.24 29.59
CA LYS A 661 0.59 -10.50 29.53
C LYS A 661 0.57 -9.41 28.45
N LEU A 662 0.03 -9.71 27.26
CA LEU A 662 -0.11 -8.71 26.19
C LEU A 662 -1.07 -7.58 26.58
N GLU A 663 -2.23 -7.88 27.18
CA GLU A 663 -3.19 -6.87 27.66
C GLU A 663 -2.55 -5.95 28.71
N GLU A 664 -1.85 -6.53 29.69
CA GLU A 664 -1.19 -5.79 30.76
C GLU A 664 -0.05 -4.90 30.25
N MET A 665 0.76 -5.41 29.31
CA MET A 665 1.83 -4.64 28.68
C MET A 665 1.27 -3.46 27.90
N LEU A 666 0.25 -3.68 27.06
CA LEU A 666 -0.43 -2.59 26.34
C LEU A 666 -1.13 -1.62 27.30
N GLY A 667 -1.63 -2.10 28.43
CA GLY A 667 -2.31 -1.31 29.47
C GLY A 667 -1.38 -0.58 30.44
N CYS A 668 -0.05 -0.63 30.23
CA CYS A 668 0.95 -0.08 31.14
C CYS A 668 0.88 -0.63 32.57
N LYS A 669 0.23 -1.78 32.80
CA LYS A 669 0.14 -2.43 34.11
C LYS A 669 1.43 -3.16 34.47
N THR A 670 2.16 -3.62 33.44
CA THR A 670 3.40 -4.39 33.58
C THR A 670 4.53 -3.73 32.78
N PRO A 671 5.73 -3.47 33.38
CA PRO A 671 6.80 -2.75 32.71
C PRO A 671 7.46 -3.55 31.59
N ILE A 672 7.65 -2.89 30.45
CA ILE A 672 8.30 -3.43 29.25
C ILE A 672 9.79 -3.07 29.34
N GLY A 673 10.66 -3.97 29.84
CA GLY A 673 12.09 -3.63 29.92
C GLY A 673 13.03 -4.46 30.80
N LYS A 674 12.59 -5.55 31.46
CA LYS A 674 13.57 -6.50 32.03
C LYS A 674 13.96 -7.52 30.96
N PRO A 675 15.23 -7.97 30.87
CA PRO A 675 15.69 -8.90 29.83
C PRO A 675 14.88 -10.21 29.74
N ALA A 676 14.20 -10.59 30.82
CA ALA A 676 13.30 -11.75 30.88
C ALA A 676 11.90 -11.48 30.31
N THR A 677 11.45 -10.22 30.19
CA THR A 677 10.12 -9.84 29.68
C THR A 677 10.09 -9.60 28.17
N ALA A 678 11.24 -9.55 27.50
CA ALA A 678 11.36 -9.23 26.07
C ALA A 678 11.02 -10.39 25.11
N LYS A 679 10.75 -11.58 25.64
CA LYS A 679 10.05 -12.63 24.90
C LYS A 679 8.65 -12.76 25.49
N LEU A 680 7.64 -12.52 24.66
CA LEU A 680 6.29 -13.02 24.90
C LEU A 680 6.32 -14.53 24.78
#